data_AF-A0A8X7PZV7-F1
#
_entry.id   AF-A0A8X7PZV7-F1
#
_cell.length_a   1.000
_cell.length_b   1.000
_cell.length_c   1.000
_cell.angle_alpha   90.00
_cell.angle_beta   90.00
_cell.angle_gamma   90.00
#
_symmetry.space_group_name_H-M   'P 1'
#
loop_
_entity.id
_entity.type
_entity.pdbx_description
1 polymer ?
#
loop_
_entity_poly.entity_id
_entity_poly.type
_entity_poly.pdbx_seq_one_letter_code
_entity_poly.pdbx_strand_id
1 'polypeptide(L)'
;MTNFIVVDVKTRYYVDLSVIPGRNWEWLDPFDVDDVQGKCLLPCHLFRGKTLAISRCVEHGLVLPVFKNLVTFSSSSKHRALHFSCLQNVYSDVVNERRWISSVVARGVLEVDVSLRPHWAGNVDTDEVHGNCFLPYHLFRSKTLVKLCLGTDTSVGKLPPDVSLPALKSLFIDNIVFEDQDLCDVLLPGCPVLEEFTVVHQTDYYPHRLSSRSLKKLTVFYDFVYELDDGSIMSFDTPSLVSLVYTDYALSAYPLVNLGSSLLEAKLDLSYCKEKIKRPDLSGDVTIGLFQVKVLGVLGYKGTAKELQHLKSFLAGTECIPKLRVEFPEDDILEAYVQNLDLSLDTVDVICRYVEEGLDLPVFKNLVKLSFGSYKERESIEMASENPEVVVAPVVENGGAKPSSKGKEEQSLESELSKKLEITEDAKEENNEEEEGSKAETSTTTKKKKKNKSKKKPQQTDPPTIPVVKLFPSGDFPEGEIQQYKDDNLWRTTSEEKRELERLHKPIYNSVRQAAEVHRQVRKYVRSIVKPGMLMTDICETLEDTVRKLISENGLKAGIAFPTGCSLNWVAAHWTPNSGDKTVLQYDDVMKLDFGTHIDGHIVDCAFTVAFNPMYDPLLAASREATYTGIKEAGIDVRLCDIGAAIQEVMESYEVEINGKVFPVKSIRNLNGHSIGPYQIHAGKSVPIVKGGEQTKMEEGEFYAIETFGSTGKGLVREDLECSHYMKNFDAGHVPLRLPRAKQLLATINNNFSTLAFCRRYLDRIGETKYLMALKNLCDAGIVQPYPPLCDVKGSYVSQYEHTILLRPTCKEVVSKGDDY
;
A
#
# COMPACT_ATOMS: atom_id res chain seq x y z
N MET A 1 34.00 7.02 -26.41
CA MET A 1 32.66 6.41 -26.21
C MET A 1 31.66 7.33 -26.87
N THR A 2 30.54 6.79 -27.36
CA THR A 2 29.65 7.48 -28.30
C THR A 2 28.22 7.20 -27.90
N ASN A 3 27.41 8.25 -27.73
CA ASN A 3 25.99 8.09 -27.38
C ASN A 3 25.17 7.83 -28.65
N PHE A 4 24.07 7.10 -28.48
CA PHE A 4 23.22 6.61 -29.58
C PHE A 4 21.92 7.40 -29.65
N ILE A 5 21.37 7.55 -30.86
CA ILE A 5 19.94 7.84 -31.03
C ILE A 5 19.21 6.49 -31.09
N VAL A 6 18.25 6.28 -30.18
CA VAL A 6 17.31 5.15 -30.24
C VAL A 6 15.96 5.69 -30.69
N VAL A 7 15.42 5.14 -31.78
CA VAL A 7 14.06 5.44 -32.26
C VAL A 7 13.21 4.21 -32.03
N ASP A 8 12.27 4.28 -31.09
CA ASP A 8 11.20 3.29 -30.94
C ASP A 8 9.88 3.89 -31.46
N VAL A 9 9.09 3.08 -32.17
CA VAL A 9 7.96 3.52 -32.99
C VAL A 9 6.64 3.20 -32.30
N LYS A 10 6.33 3.95 -31.24
CA LYS A 10 4.98 4.03 -30.63
C LYS A 10 4.69 5.38 -29.97
N THR A 11 4.54 6.41 -30.81
CA THR A 11 3.85 7.69 -30.50
C THR A 11 4.36 8.48 -29.28
N ARG A 12 5.67 8.50 -29.04
CA ARG A 12 6.36 9.61 -28.36
C ARG A 12 7.59 10.00 -29.18
N TYR A 13 7.66 11.25 -29.63
CA TYR A 13 8.84 11.81 -30.28
C TYR A 13 9.63 12.59 -29.23
N TYR A 14 10.82 12.10 -28.89
CA TYR A 14 11.79 12.80 -28.05
C TYR A 14 12.72 13.65 -28.91
N VAL A 15 13.09 14.83 -28.42
CA VAL A 15 14.13 15.69 -29.01
C VAL A 15 15.04 16.15 -27.86
N ASP A 16 16.28 15.69 -27.87
CA ASP A 16 17.36 16.09 -26.97
C ASP A 16 18.40 16.86 -27.79
N LEU A 17 18.80 18.04 -27.31
CA LEU A 17 19.77 18.93 -27.96
C LEU A 17 20.87 19.39 -26.99
N SER A 18 21.38 18.45 -26.18
CA SER A 18 22.52 18.68 -25.30
C SER A 18 23.87 18.76 -26.06
N VAL A 19 24.67 19.79 -25.75
CA VAL A 19 26.02 20.03 -26.33
C VAL A 19 27.04 20.24 -25.20
N ILE A 20 28.21 19.61 -25.30
CA ILE A 20 29.26 19.61 -24.27
C ILE A 20 30.47 20.43 -24.75
N PRO A 21 30.97 21.42 -23.99
CA PRO A 21 32.06 22.31 -24.42
C PRO A 21 33.47 21.73 -24.20
N GLY A 22 34.44 22.09 -25.05
CA GLY A 22 35.86 21.81 -24.79
C GLY A 22 36.85 22.05 -25.94
N ARG A 23 37.77 23.01 -25.73
CA ARG A 23 39.01 23.32 -26.46
C ARG A 23 38.93 24.16 -27.75
N ASN A 24 40.03 24.89 -27.95
CA ASN A 24 40.24 25.97 -28.91
C ASN A 24 40.46 25.45 -30.34
N TRP A 25 40.19 26.33 -31.33
CA TRP A 25 40.46 26.09 -32.75
C TRP A 25 41.08 27.33 -33.41
N GLU A 26 42.09 27.12 -34.25
CA GLU A 26 42.57 28.11 -35.23
C GLU A 26 41.92 27.87 -36.60
N TRP A 27 41.95 28.88 -37.47
CA TRP A 27 41.16 28.94 -38.71
C TRP A 27 41.87 28.34 -39.93
N LEU A 28 41.10 27.78 -40.87
CA LEU A 28 41.44 27.64 -42.29
C LEU A 28 40.17 27.48 -43.15
N ASP A 29 40.22 27.93 -44.41
CA ASP A 29 39.06 28.19 -45.30
C ASP A 29 38.82 27.07 -46.37
N PRO A 30 37.70 27.10 -47.14
CA PRO A 30 37.11 25.89 -47.74
C PRO A 30 37.28 25.69 -49.27
N PHE A 31 37.19 24.42 -49.66
CA PHE A 31 36.87 23.85 -50.98
C PHE A 31 36.23 22.46 -50.74
N ASP A 32 35.43 21.82 -51.60
CA ASP A 32 34.53 22.29 -52.65
C ASP A 32 33.33 21.30 -52.69
N VAL A 33 32.35 21.43 -53.61
CA VAL A 33 31.17 20.54 -53.70
C VAL A 33 31.00 19.97 -55.10
N ASP A 34 30.77 18.64 -55.23
CA ASP A 34 29.99 18.13 -56.36
C ASP A 34 29.31 16.75 -56.17
N ASP A 35 28.18 16.64 -56.88
CA ASP A 35 27.26 15.54 -57.28
C ASP A 35 27.09 14.19 -56.52
N VAL A 36 25.83 13.72 -56.49
CA VAL A 36 25.31 12.38 -56.90
C VAL A 36 23.87 12.20 -56.38
N GLN A 37 22.95 11.79 -57.27
CA GLN A 37 21.53 11.58 -56.97
C GLN A 37 21.19 10.15 -56.51
N GLY A 38 20.13 10.02 -55.70
CA GLY A 38 19.24 8.85 -55.72
C GLY A 38 19.64 7.64 -54.86
N LYS A 39 19.04 7.54 -53.66
CA LYS A 39 19.10 6.39 -52.72
C LYS A 39 20.51 5.99 -52.26
N CYS A 40 20.93 6.52 -51.11
CA CYS A 40 21.82 5.79 -50.22
C CYS A 40 21.55 6.11 -48.74
N LEU A 41 22.14 5.31 -47.85
CA LEU A 41 22.17 5.56 -46.41
C LEU A 41 22.97 6.84 -46.10
N LEU A 42 22.68 7.47 -44.96
CA LEU A 42 23.43 8.62 -44.44
C LEU A 42 24.94 8.30 -44.34
N PRO A 43 25.82 8.98 -45.09
CA PRO A 43 27.27 8.85 -44.89
C PRO A 43 27.66 9.68 -43.67
N CYS A 44 28.18 9.03 -42.63
CA CYS A 44 28.50 9.63 -41.33
C CYS A 44 29.76 10.53 -41.34
N HIS A 45 29.87 11.43 -42.32
CA HIS A 45 31.09 12.17 -42.65
C HIS A 45 30.88 13.70 -42.64
N LEU A 46 29.64 14.17 -42.85
CA LEU A 46 29.30 15.60 -42.99
C LEU A 46 29.34 16.42 -41.69
N PHE A 47 29.51 15.78 -40.52
CA PHE A 47 29.45 16.43 -39.20
C PHE A 47 30.82 16.76 -38.58
N ARG A 48 31.84 17.05 -39.40
CA ARG A 48 33.08 17.68 -38.93
C ARG A 48 33.18 19.13 -39.43
N GLY A 49 33.18 20.08 -38.49
CA GLY A 49 33.74 21.43 -38.67
C GLY A 49 32.86 22.52 -39.32
N LYS A 50 31.53 22.36 -39.43
CA LYS A 50 30.65 23.36 -40.10
C LYS A 50 29.54 23.99 -39.24
N THR A 51 29.74 24.09 -37.92
CA THR A 51 28.81 24.81 -37.01
C THR A 51 28.57 26.26 -37.43
N LEU A 52 29.62 26.97 -37.88
CA LEU A 52 29.56 28.36 -38.34
C LEU A 52 28.69 28.55 -39.59
N ALA A 53 28.62 27.53 -40.46
CA ALA A 53 27.79 27.57 -41.66
C ALA A 53 26.29 27.45 -41.33
N ILE A 54 25.95 26.69 -40.28
CA ILE A 54 24.57 26.60 -39.78
C ILE A 54 24.16 27.95 -39.16
N SER A 55 25.02 28.58 -38.36
CA SER A 55 24.80 29.93 -37.82
C SER A 55 24.50 30.95 -38.92
N ARG A 56 25.37 31.06 -39.93
CA ARG A 56 25.16 32.00 -41.06
C ARG A 56 23.91 31.71 -41.89
N CYS A 57 23.49 30.43 -42.01
CA CYS A 57 22.21 30.11 -42.65
C CYS A 57 21.02 30.64 -41.84
N VAL A 58 21.08 30.59 -40.51
CA VAL A 58 20.02 31.14 -39.64
C VAL A 58 20.04 32.67 -39.66
N GLU A 59 21.20 33.32 -39.55
CA GLU A 59 21.36 34.77 -39.64
C GLU A 59 20.85 35.36 -40.97
N HIS A 60 21.04 34.64 -42.08
CA HIS A 60 20.54 35.03 -43.41
C HIS A 60 19.17 34.44 -43.78
N GLY A 61 18.42 33.87 -42.82
CA GLY A 61 17.01 33.47 -43.00
C GLY A 61 16.77 32.22 -43.84
N LEU A 62 17.80 31.39 -44.09
CA LEU A 62 17.69 30.15 -44.85
C LEU A 62 17.15 29.00 -43.99
N VAL A 63 15.84 28.77 -44.07
CA VAL A 63 15.16 27.65 -43.39
C VAL A 63 15.63 26.30 -43.95
N LEU A 64 16.50 25.61 -43.21
CA LEU A 64 17.00 24.28 -43.56
C LEU A 64 15.85 23.25 -43.66
N PRO A 65 15.91 22.28 -44.62
CA PRO A 65 14.83 21.31 -44.84
C PRO A 65 14.44 20.46 -43.61
N VAL A 66 15.38 20.23 -42.68
CA VAL A 66 15.11 19.52 -41.41
C VAL A 66 14.04 20.24 -40.58
N PHE A 67 14.16 21.56 -40.42
CA PHE A 67 13.14 22.38 -39.75
C PHE A 67 11.86 22.49 -40.59
N LYS A 68 11.96 22.43 -41.92
CA LYS A 68 10.79 22.46 -42.80
C LYS A 68 9.90 21.21 -42.63
N ASN A 69 10.51 20.03 -42.44
CA ASN A 69 9.79 18.80 -42.08
C ASN A 69 9.22 18.83 -40.65
N LEU A 70 9.83 19.62 -39.76
CA LEU A 70 9.32 19.97 -38.42
C LEU A 70 8.20 21.03 -38.46
N VAL A 71 7.88 21.58 -39.64
CA VAL A 71 6.77 22.51 -39.88
C VAL A 71 5.63 21.84 -40.65
N THR A 72 5.89 20.82 -41.46
CA THR A 72 4.86 20.01 -42.15
C THR A 72 4.26 18.90 -41.26
N PHE A 73 3.86 19.24 -40.04
CA PHE A 73 3.02 18.34 -39.24
C PHE A 73 1.58 18.31 -39.78
N SER A 74 1.09 17.12 -40.11
CA SER A 74 -0.25 16.90 -40.67
C SER A 74 -1.36 17.51 -39.80
N SER A 75 -2.39 18.09 -40.44
CA SER A 75 -3.55 18.74 -39.80
C SER A 75 -4.55 17.77 -39.13
N SER A 76 -4.09 16.57 -38.75
CA SER A 76 -4.91 15.45 -38.28
C SER A 76 -4.46 14.85 -36.94
N SER A 77 -3.24 15.11 -36.47
CA SER A 77 -2.73 14.55 -35.20
C SER A 77 -2.93 15.50 -34.02
N LYS A 78 -3.76 15.09 -33.05
CA LYS A 78 -3.79 15.70 -31.72
C LYS A 78 -2.51 15.33 -30.97
N HIS A 79 -1.66 16.31 -30.69
CA HIS A 79 -0.40 16.08 -29.99
C HIS A 79 -0.65 16.15 -28.47
N ARG A 80 -0.31 15.08 -27.74
CA ARG A 80 -0.67 14.94 -26.31
C ARG A 80 0.26 15.70 -25.37
N ALA A 81 1.56 15.69 -25.63
CA ALA A 81 2.59 16.25 -24.77
C ALA A 81 3.65 17.05 -25.54
N LEU A 82 4.28 18.00 -24.85
CA LEU A 82 5.49 18.73 -25.24
C LEU A 82 6.51 18.62 -24.12
N HIS A 83 7.76 18.27 -24.45
CA HIS A 83 8.92 18.46 -23.59
C HIS A 83 9.93 19.34 -24.34
N PHE A 84 10.46 20.36 -23.68
CA PHE A 84 11.42 21.30 -24.22
C PHE A 84 12.55 21.56 -23.22
N SER A 85 13.79 21.37 -23.64
CA SER A 85 14.98 21.64 -22.83
C SER A 85 16.01 22.46 -23.62
N CYS A 86 16.59 23.49 -23.00
CA CYS A 86 17.56 24.39 -23.64
C CYS A 86 18.68 24.85 -22.71
N LEU A 87 19.89 24.98 -23.28
CA LEU A 87 21.08 25.59 -22.69
C LEU A 87 21.31 26.95 -23.36
N GLN A 88 20.91 28.05 -22.72
CA GLN A 88 20.95 29.38 -23.32
C GLN A 88 22.38 29.85 -23.55
N ASN A 89 22.72 30.24 -24.79
CA ASN A 89 23.99 30.88 -25.12
C ASN A 89 23.84 32.27 -25.77
N VAL A 90 22.68 32.61 -26.37
CA VAL A 90 22.47 33.90 -27.06
C VAL A 90 21.04 34.41 -26.88
N TYR A 91 20.90 35.73 -26.71
CA TYR A 91 19.63 36.45 -26.55
C TYR A 91 18.65 36.30 -27.74
N SER A 92 19.12 35.81 -28.89
CA SER A 92 18.33 35.60 -30.12
C SER A 92 17.31 34.47 -30.02
N ASP A 93 17.57 33.48 -29.17
CA ASP A 93 16.87 32.20 -29.23
C ASP A 93 15.50 32.27 -28.51
N VAL A 94 15.45 33.02 -27.41
CA VAL A 94 14.28 33.31 -26.57
C VAL A 94 13.03 33.69 -27.38
N VAL A 95 13.19 34.49 -28.44
CA VAL A 95 12.06 34.96 -29.28
C VAL A 95 11.46 33.81 -30.11
N ASN A 96 12.26 32.82 -30.51
CA ASN A 96 11.80 31.65 -31.23
C ASN A 96 11.18 30.61 -30.27
N GLU A 97 11.77 30.42 -29.09
CA GLU A 97 11.24 29.55 -28.02
C GLU A 97 9.84 29.97 -27.59
N ARG A 98 9.64 31.25 -27.25
CA ARG A 98 8.33 31.85 -26.91
C ARG A 98 7.29 31.59 -28.02
N ARG A 99 7.68 31.66 -29.30
CA ARG A 99 6.81 31.38 -30.46
C ARG A 99 6.47 29.90 -30.59
N TRP A 100 7.43 29.00 -30.36
CA TRP A 100 7.21 27.55 -30.43
C TRP A 100 6.27 27.08 -29.32
N ILE A 101 6.52 27.47 -28.06
CA ILE A 101 5.66 27.13 -26.91
C ILE A 101 4.25 27.68 -27.16
N SER A 102 4.11 28.94 -27.61
CA SER A 102 2.80 29.52 -27.97
C SER A 102 2.07 28.72 -29.06
N SER A 103 2.78 28.31 -30.12
CA SER A 103 2.23 27.55 -31.26
C SER A 103 1.76 26.15 -30.87
N VAL A 104 2.42 25.50 -29.91
CA VAL A 104 2.03 24.18 -29.40
C VAL A 104 0.87 24.28 -28.41
N VAL A 105 0.89 25.25 -27.49
CA VAL A 105 -0.23 25.48 -26.57
C VAL A 105 -1.51 25.84 -27.33
N ALA A 106 -1.42 26.68 -28.37
CA ALA A 106 -2.56 27.02 -29.22
C ALA A 106 -3.16 25.83 -30.00
N ARG A 107 -2.48 24.67 -30.05
CA ARG A 107 -2.98 23.42 -30.65
C ARG A 107 -3.71 22.50 -29.67
N GLY A 108 -3.84 22.90 -28.39
CA GLY A 108 -4.60 22.16 -27.38
C GLY A 108 -3.85 20.97 -26.78
N VAL A 109 -2.54 21.12 -26.55
CA VAL A 109 -1.71 20.11 -25.85
C VAL A 109 -2.20 19.87 -24.41
N LEU A 110 -2.00 18.66 -23.88
CA LEU A 110 -2.43 18.28 -22.52
C LEU A 110 -1.29 18.30 -21.49
N GLU A 111 -0.04 18.13 -21.92
CA GLU A 111 1.12 18.01 -21.05
C GLU A 111 2.23 18.93 -21.60
N VAL A 112 2.80 19.82 -20.77
CA VAL A 112 3.93 20.70 -21.15
C VAL A 112 5.01 20.61 -20.09
N ASP A 113 6.25 20.46 -20.53
CA ASP A 113 7.45 20.39 -19.71
C ASP A 113 8.53 21.29 -20.32
N VAL A 114 9.05 22.24 -19.52
CA VAL A 114 9.97 23.29 -19.96
C VAL A 114 11.12 23.41 -18.96
N SER A 115 12.31 22.94 -19.37
CA SER A 115 13.57 23.07 -18.61
C SER A 115 14.50 24.08 -19.29
N LEU A 116 14.85 25.17 -18.61
CA LEU A 116 15.66 26.26 -19.15
C LEU A 116 16.88 26.45 -18.27
N ARG A 117 18.09 26.37 -18.84
CA ARG A 117 19.35 26.60 -18.11
C ARG A 117 20.10 27.81 -18.68
N PRO A 118 20.29 28.90 -17.92
CA PRO A 118 21.13 30.01 -18.33
C PRO A 118 22.61 29.64 -18.21
N HIS A 119 23.43 29.96 -19.22
CA HIS A 119 24.88 29.85 -19.10
C HIS A 119 25.42 30.99 -18.23
N TRP A 120 25.55 30.75 -16.92
CA TRP A 120 26.05 31.75 -15.96
C TRP A 120 27.40 32.35 -16.41
N ALA A 121 27.37 33.65 -16.68
CA ALA A 121 28.51 34.53 -16.88
C ALA A 121 28.14 35.84 -16.18
N GLY A 122 29.03 36.34 -15.31
CA GLY A 122 28.65 37.32 -14.28
C GLY A 122 28.21 38.69 -14.81
N ASN A 123 27.34 39.34 -14.04
CA ASN A 123 26.89 40.73 -14.19
C ASN A 123 26.43 41.12 -15.60
N VAL A 124 25.28 40.58 -16.01
CA VAL A 124 24.38 41.28 -16.94
C VAL A 124 23.57 42.28 -16.11
N ASP A 125 23.53 43.56 -16.50
CA ASP A 125 22.70 44.56 -15.81
C ASP A 125 21.22 44.15 -15.85
N THR A 126 20.58 44.15 -14.68
CA THR A 126 19.24 43.57 -14.48
C THR A 126 18.09 44.48 -14.94
N ASP A 127 18.39 45.73 -15.29
CA ASP A 127 17.40 46.81 -15.38
C ASP A 127 16.58 46.84 -16.68
N GLU A 128 16.98 46.16 -17.76
CA GLU A 128 16.24 46.17 -19.04
C GLU A 128 15.15 45.07 -19.18
N VAL A 129 15.03 44.14 -18.24
CA VAL A 129 14.11 42.97 -18.36
C VAL A 129 12.97 42.96 -17.32
N HIS A 130 13.02 43.83 -16.32
CA HIS A 130 12.01 43.92 -15.25
C HIS A 130 10.58 44.08 -15.81
N GLY A 131 9.69 43.12 -15.51
CA GLY A 131 8.24 43.22 -15.75
C GLY A 131 7.66 42.51 -16.98
N ASN A 132 8.39 41.64 -17.67
CA ASN A 132 7.81 40.80 -18.75
C ASN A 132 8.16 39.31 -18.60
N CYS A 133 7.15 38.46 -18.35
CA CYS A 133 7.33 37.02 -18.17
C CYS A 133 8.21 36.40 -19.26
N PHE A 134 9.16 35.52 -18.89
CA PHE A 134 10.01 34.78 -19.84
C PHE A 134 9.16 33.84 -20.72
N LEU A 135 8.23 33.14 -20.09
CA LEU A 135 7.34 32.18 -20.74
C LEU A 135 6.17 32.91 -21.42
N PRO A 136 5.63 32.38 -22.54
CA PRO A 136 4.55 33.08 -23.26
C PRO A 136 3.24 33.05 -22.48
N TYR A 137 2.57 34.21 -22.37
CA TYR A 137 1.28 34.37 -21.69
C TYR A 137 0.18 33.37 -22.11
N HIS A 138 0.26 32.82 -23.33
CA HIS A 138 -0.66 31.77 -23.79
C HIS A 138 -0.54 30.45 -23.01
N LEU A 139 0.65 30.11 -22.49
CA LEU A 139 0.87 28.92 -21.65
C LEU A 139 -0.04 28.97 -20.43
N PHE A 140 0.01 30.07 -19.68
CA PHE A 140 -0.75 30.30 -18.45
C PHE A 140 -2.25 30.57 -18.65
N ARG A 141 -2.74 30.61 -19.89
CA ARG A 141 -4.18 30.72 -20.21
C ARG A 141 -4.72 29.47 -20.94
N SER A 142 -3.99 28.35 -20.86
CA SER A 142 -4.36 27.11 -21.55
C SER A 142 -5.56 26.42 -20.90
N LYS A 143 -6.62 26.20 -21.69
CA LYS A 143 -7.83 25.47 -21.26
C LYS A 143 -7.74 23.95 -21.44
N THR A 144 -6.63 23.45 -21.98
CA THR A 144 -6.42 22.01 -22.24
C THR A 144 -5.29 21.40 -21.43
N LEU A 145 -4.46 22.22 -20.79
CA LEU A 145 -3.26 21.77 -20.08
C LEU A 145 -3.64 21.06 -18.78
N VAL A 146 -3.24 19.80 -18.65
CA VAL A 146 -3.49 18.90 -17.51
C VAL A 146 -2.24 18.71 -16.65
N LYS A 147 -1.05 18.69 -17.26
CA LYS A 147 0.24 18.67 -16.55
C LYS A 147 1.16 19.80 -17.02
N LEU A 148 1.82 20.47 -16.08
CA LEU A 148 2.83 21.50 -16.34
C LEU A 148 4.08 21.24 -15.47
N CYS A 149 5.24 21.11 -16.11
CA CYS A 149 6.55 21.15 -15.45
C CYS A 149 7.31 22.40 -15.90
N LEU A 150 7.92 23.12 -14.97
CA LEU A 150 8.79 24.27 -15.22
C LEU A 150 10.08 24.11 -14.39
N GLY A 151 11.27 24.33 -14.96
CA GLY A 151 12.46 24.33 -14.10
C GLY A 151 13.85 24.63 -14.65
N THR A 152 14.82 24.38 -13.76
CA THR A 152 16.30 24.38 -13.85
C THR A 152 17.03 25.73 -13.84
N ASP A 153 16.84 26.52 -12.77
CA ASP A 153 17.60 27.74 -12.44
C ASP A 153 17.28 28.95 -13.32
N THR A 154 16.01 29.35 -13.41
CA THR A 154 15.55 30.48 -14.24
C THR A 154 14.52 31.35 -13.51
N SER A 155 14.67 32.69 -13.57
CA SER A 155 13.56 33.59 -13.23
C SER A 155 12.56 33.64 -14.39
N VAL A 156 11.28 33.39 -14.09
CA VAL A 156 10.21 33.53 -15.10
C VAL A 156 9.67 34.96 -15.19
N GLY A 157 10.06 35.86 -14.29
CA GLY A 157 9.55 37.23 -14.20
C GLY A 157 8.04 37.33 -13.94
N LYS A 158 7.52 38.56 -13.88
CA LYS A 158 6.11 38.81 -13.53
C LYS A 158 5.09 38.06 -14.38
N LEU A 159 4.22 37.29 -13.74
CA LEU A 159 3.11 36.56 -14.35
C LEU A 159 1.96 37.51 -14.77
N PRO A 160 1.12 37.12 -15.74
CA PRO A 160 -0.07 37.88 -16.07
C PRO A 160 -1.11 37.77 -14.93
N PRO A 161 -1.79 38.84 -14.51
CA PRO A 161 -2.77 38.79 -13.41
C PRO A 161 -4.06 38.00 -13.74
N ASP A 162 -4.16 37.41 -14.94
CA ASP A 162 -5.27 36.58 -15.40
C ASP A 162 -4.81 35.17 -15.84
N VAL A 163 -3.85 34.57 -15.09
CA VAL A 163 -3.57 33.12 -15.18
C VAL A 163 -4.87 32.34 -15.02
N SER A 164 -5.11 31.42 -15.95
CA SER A 164 -6.28 30.55 -15.93
C SER A 164 -5.95 29.22 -16.60
N LEU A 165 -5.74 28.21 -15.76
CA LEU A 165 -5.39 26.83 -16.12
C LEU A 165 -6.48 25.87 -15.61
N PRO A 166 -7.73 25.98 -16.11
CA PRO A 166 -8.92 25.30 -15.56
C PRO A 166 -8.96 23.78 -15.77
N ALA A 167 -7.95 23.20 -16.39
CA ALA A 167 -7.79 21.76 -16.59
C ALA A 167 -6.57 21.17 -15.87
N LEU A 168 -5.72 22.00 -15.24
CA LEU A 168 -4.43 21.58 -14.71
C LEU A 168 -4.59 20.80 -13.41
N LYS A 169 -4.15 19.54 -13.42
CA LYS A 169 -4.22 18.60 -12.29
C LYS A 169 -2.86 18.35 -11.63
N SER A 170 -1.75 18.49 -12.35
CA SER A 170 -0.40 18.26 -11.83
C SER A 170 0.53 19.42 -12.23
N LEU A 171 1.16 20.05 -11.24
CA LEU A 171 2.12 21.16 -11.40
C LEU A 171 3.45 20.78 -10.72
N PHE A 172 4.55 20.91 -11.46
CA PHE A 172 5.91 20.67 -10.97
C PHE A 172 6.78 21.89 -11.22
N ILE A 173 7.49 22.35 -10.19
CA ILE A 173 8.39 23.50 -10.22
C ILE A 173 9.74 23.11 -9.63
N ASP A 174 10.82 23.35 -10.37
CA ASP A 174 12.21 23.05 -10.00
C ASP A 174 13.08 24.28 -10.23
N ASN A 175 13.49 24.96 -9.16
CA ASN A 175 14.37 26.14 -9.20
C ASN A 175 13.89 27.24 -10.16
N ILE A 176 12.66 27.71 -9.96
CA ILE A 176 12.09 28.87 -10.67
C ILE A 176 11.86 30.03 -9.71
N VAL A 177 12.45 31.19 -10.02
CA VAL A 177 12.22 32.43 -9.29
C VAL A 177 11.00 33.15 -9.86
N PHE A 178 10.10 33.60 -8.98
CA PHE A 178 8.89 34.37 -9.30
C PHE A 178 9.00 35.79 -8.71
N GLU A 179 8.58 36.80 -9.47
CA GLU A 179 8.44 38.17 -8.95
C GLU A 179 7.20 38.30 -8.04
N ASP A 180 7.19 39.29 -7.14
CA ASP A 180 6.02 39.76 -6.37
C ASP A 180 5.12 38.68 -5.70
N GLN A 181 5.70 37.53 -5.31
CA GLN A 181 4.98 36.36 -4.77
C GLN A 181 3.95 35.72 -5.73
N ASP A 182 4.10 35.93 -7.04
CA ASP A 182 3.19 35.46 -8.10
C ASP A 182 2.91 33.95 -8.07
N LEU A 183 3.82 33.11 -7.54
CA LEU A 183 3.55 31.68 -7.32
C LEU A 183 2.31 31.47 -6.42
N CYS A 184 2.25 32.22 -5.32
CA CYS A 184 1.26 32.10 -4.27
C CYS A 184 -0.04 32.82 -4.63
N ASP A 185 0.08 34.04 -5.17
CA ASP A 185 -1.05 34.96 -5.31
C ASP A 185 -1.63 34.99 -6.74
N VAL A 186 -0.95 34.40 -7.73
CA VAL A 186 -1.39 34.39 -9.14
C VAL A 186 -1.45 32.98 -9.74
N LEU A 187 -0.37 32.19 -9.66
CA LEU A 187 -0.28 30.89 -10.32
C LEU A 187 -1.18 29.83 -9.67
N LEU A 188 -1.07 29.62 -8.35
CA LEU A 188 -1.88 28.63 -7.64
C LEU A 188 -3.40 28.95 -7.68
N PRO A 189 -3.86 30.21 -7.45
CA PRO A 189 -5.27 30.59 -7.62
C PRO A 189 -5.79 30.39 -9.06
N GLY A 190 -4.92 30.52 -10.06
CA GLY A 190 -5.24 30.26 -11.46
C GLY A 190 -5.47 28.79 -11.82
N CYS A 191 -5.20 27.84 -10.91
CA CYS A 191 -5.27 26.39 -11.13
C CYS A 191 -6.38 25.71 -10.28
N PRO A 192 -7.68 25.95 -10.55
CA PRO A 192 -8.79 25.58 -9.65
C PRO A 192 -9.11 24.08 -9.56
N VAL A 193 -8.39 23.22 -10.28
CA VAL A 193 -8.55 21.76 -10.28
C VAL A 193 -7.22 21.02 -10.04
N LEU A 194 -6.22 21.72 -9.49
CA LEU A 194 -4.89 21.19 -9.18
C LEU A 194 -4.98 20.13 -8.07
N GLU A 195 -4.62 18.88 -8.38
CA GLU A 195 -4.69 17.74 -7.45
C GLU A 195 -3.31 17.37 -6.88
N GLU A 196 -2.24 17.59 -7.65
CA GLU A 196 -0.85 17.37 -7.27
C GLU A 196 0.00 18.62 -7.52
N PHE A 197 0.77 19.04 -6.51
CA PHE A 197 1.74 20.12 -6.62
C PHE A 197 3.07 19.70 -6.01
N THR A 198 4.15 19.93 -6.75
CA THR A 198 5.52 19.71 -6.30
C THR A 198 6.35 20.97 -6.57
N VAL A 199 7.05 21.46 -5.55
CA VAL A 199 7.99 22.58 -5.65
C VAL A 199 9.32 22.23 -4.99
N VAL A 200 10.42 22.50 -5.69
CA VAL A 200 11.80 22.21 -5.28
C VAL A 200 12.64 23.47 -5.54
N HIS A 201 12.98 24.26 -4.52
CA HIS A 201 13.88 25.42 -4.68
C HIS A 201 15.14 25.30 -3.81
N GLN A 202 16.27 25.71 -4.38
CA GLN A 202 17.60 25.77 -3.77
C GLN A 202 18.27 27.14 -4.05
N THR A 203 17.45 28.17 -4.22
CA THR A 203 17.80 29.51 -4.74
C THR A 203 17.05 30.61 -3.96
N ASP A 204 17.38 31.89 -4.21
CA ASP A 204 16.89 33.09 -3.52
C ASP A 204 15.38 33.40 -3.75
N TYR A 205 14.48 32.51 -3.32
CA TYR A 205 13.04 32.77 -3.24
C TYR A 205 12.31 31.81 -2.26
N TYR A 206 11.76 32.37 -1.17
CA TYR A 206 10.80 31.68 -0.28
C TYR A 206 9.36 32.19 -0.49
N PRO A 207 8.38 31.30 -0.76
CA PRO A 207 6.97 31.64 -0.72
C PRO A 207 6.43 31.65 0.71
N HIS A 208 5.64 32.66 1.07
CA HIS A 208 5.10 32.79 2.43
C HIS A 208 3.80 32.00 2.69
N ARG A 209 3.15 31.49 1.62
CA ARG A 209 1.87 30.75 1.70
C ARG A 209 1.66 29.81 0.51
N LEU A 210 1.16 28.61 0.77
CA LEU A 210 0.63 27.67 -0.22
C LEU A 210 -0.87 27.41 0.06
N SER A 211 -1.77 27.86 -0.83
CA SER A 211 -3.22 27.64 -0.73
C SER A 211 -3.77 26.96 -1.99
N SER A 212 -4.56 25.90 -1.82
CA SER A 212 -5.37 25.31 -2.89
C SER A 212 -6.39 24.32 -2.32
N ARG A 213 -7.67 24.51 -2.67
CA ARG A 213 -8.79 23.67 -2.18
C ARG A 213 -8.97 22.36 -2.93
N SER A 214 -8.36 22.19 -4.11
CA SER A 214 -8.44 20.95 -4.90
C SER A 214 -7.27 20.00 -4.62
N LEU A 215 -6.24 20.48 -3.92
CA LEU A 215 -4.96 19.81 -3.79
C LEU A 215 -5.04 18.61 -2.85
N LYS A 216 -4.62 17.44 -3.35
CA LYS A 216 -4.60 16.14 -2.64
C LYS A 216 -3.19 15.70 -2.26
N LYS A 217 -2.18 16.09 -3.04
CA LYS A 217 -0.77 15.76 -2.79
C LYS A 217 0.09 17.01 -2.92
N LEU A 218 0.87 17.29 -1.88
CA LEU A 218 1.80 18.40 -1.80
C LEU A 218 3.21 17.87 -1.50
N THR A 219 4.16 18.19 -2.37
CA THR A 219 5.59 17.96 -2.15
C THR A 219 6.31 19.29 -2.17
N VAL A 220 7.02 19.61 -1.10
CA VAL A 220 7.78 20.85 -0.94
C VAL A 220 9.19 20.47 -0.51
N PHE A 221 10.18 21.03 -1.20
CA PHE A 221 11.59 20.90 -0.85
C PHE A 221 12.26 22.27 -0.97
N TYR A 222 12.66 22.82 0.17
CA TYR A 222 13.46 24.03 0.28
C TYR A 222 14.77 23.70 0.99
N ASP A 223 15.89 23.93 0.30
CA ASP A 223 17.24 23.74 0.85
C ASP A 223 18.11 24.95 0.52
N PHE A 224 17.69 26.11 1.04
CA PHE A 224 18.41 27.37 0.86
C PHE A 224 18.43 28.18 2.15
N VAL A 225 19.61 28.29 2.77
CA VAL A 225 19.78 28.86 4.12
C VAL A 225 20.17 30.35 4.13
N TYR A 226 20.54 30.92 2.98
CA TYR A 226 21.20 32.22 2.94
C TYR A 226 20.25 33.42 3.09
N GLU A 227 19.00 33.33 2.69
CA GLU A 227 17.99 34.39 2.89
C GLU A 227 17.19 34.26 4.20
N LEU A 228 17.24 33.10 4.87
CA LEU A 228 16.48 32.89 6.11
C LEU A 228 16.87 33.87 7.22
N ASP A 229 15.86 34.31 7.97
CA ASP A 229 15.97 35.20 9.13
C ASP A 229 14.95 34.87 10.23
N ASP A 230 15.01 35.62 11.34
CA ASP A 230 14.15 35.45 12.52
C ASP A 230 12.68 35.90 12.31
N GLY A 231 12.31 36.28 11.08
CA GLY A 231 10.95 36.64 10.65
C GLY A 231 10.40 35.82 9.48
N SER A 232 11.14 34.82 9.01
CA SER A 232 10.76 33.94 7.90
C SER A 232 9.63 33.00 8.33
N ILE A 233 8.57 32.88 7.53
CA ILE A 233 7.31 32.16 7.86
C ILE A 233 6.74 31.36 6.67
N MET A 234 5.89 30.37 6.96
CA MET A 234 5.12 29.62 5.97
C MET A 234 3.65 29.50 6.40
N SER A 235 2.74 29.29 5.45
CA SER A 235 1.32 29.04 5.70
C SER A 235 0.74 28.02 4.72
N PHE A 236 -0.09 27.11 5.20
CA PHE A 236 -0.79 26.11 4.39
C PHE A 236 -2.31 26.30 4.48
N ASP A 237 -2.99 26.37 3.35
CA ASP A 237 -4.45 26.35 3.25
C ASP A 237 -4.89 25.38 2.15
N THR A 238 -4.79 24.10 2.47
CA THR A 238 -4.99 22.95 1.57
C THR A 238 -5.98 21.94 2.18
N PRO A 239 -7.25 22.34 2.43
CA PRO A 239 -8.23 21.56 3.22
C PRO A 239 -8.72 20.23 2.60
N SER A 240 -8.15 19.78 1.49
CA SER A 240 -8.44 18.48 0.86
C SER A 240 -7.18 17.64 0.65
N LEU A 241 -6.08 17.99 1.35
CA LEU A 241 -4.82 17.28 1.26
C LEU A 241 -4.95 15.86 1.85
N VAL A 242 -4.30 14.90 1.20
CA VAL A 242 -4.27 13.47 1.54
C VAL A 242 -2.85 13.00 1.86
N SER A 243 -1.84 13.59 1.21
CA SER A 243 -0.42 13.33 1.43
C SER A 243 0.40 14.62 1.43
N LEU A 244 1.26 14.79 2.43
CA LEU A 244 2.22 15.88 2.56
C LEU A 244 3.66 15.35 2.62
N VAL A 245 4.55 15.96 1.86
CA VAL A 245 6.00 15.90 2.06
C VAL A 245 6.51 17.34 2.13
N TYR A 246 7.15 17.70 3.25
CA TYR A 246 7.68 19.04 3.51
C TYR A 246 9.12 18.93 4.04
N THR A 247 10.08 19.22 3.15
CA THR A 247 11.50 19.40 3.50
C THR A 247 11.82 20.89 3.49
N ASP A 248 12.31 21.41 4.61
CA ASP A 248 12.62 22.84 4.79
C ASP A 248 13.57 23.05 5.98
N TYR A 249 13.91 24.30 6.28
CA TYR A 249 14.41 24.73 7.58
C TYR A 249 13.23 25.03 8.52
N ALA A 250 13.42 24.82 9.84
CA ALA A 250 12.42 25.15 10.84
C ALA A 250 12.25 26.67 10.97
N LEU A 251 11.15 27.20 10.45
CA LEU A 251 10.87 28.64 10.32
C LEU A 251 10.44 29.29 11.65
N SER A 252 10.38 30.62 11.68
CA SER A 252 10.11 31.40 12.91
C SER A 252 8.67 31.28 13.42
N ALA A 253 7.69 31.08 12.52
CA ALA A 253 6.29 30.84 12.82
C ALA A 253 5.56 30.22 11.61
N TYR A 254 4.40 29.60 11.86
CA TYR A 254 3.55 29.01 10.83
C TYR A 254 2.09 29.51 10.93
N PRO A 255 1.78 30.79 10.61
CA PRO A 255 0.59 31.49 11.12
C PRO A 255 -0.80 30.99 10.64
N LEU A 256 -0.84 30.02 9.71
CA LEU A 256 -2.05 29.34 9.26
C LEU A 256 -1.67 27.95 8.73
N VAL A 257 -2.19 26.88 9.34
CA VAL A 257 -1.95 25.49 8.90
C VAL A 257 -3.27 24.71 8.81
N ASN A 258 -3.98 24.88 7.71
CA ASN A 258 -5.24 24.21 7.38
C ASN A 258 -4.99 23.10 6.34
N LEU A 259 -4.61 21.90 6.81
CA LEU A 259 -4.37 20.72 5.95
C LEU A 259 -5.61 19.82 5.77
N GLY A 260 -6.72 20.15 6.44
CA GLY A 260 -7.99 19.42 6.37
C GLY A 260 -8.02 18.08 7.11
N SER A 261 -9.21 17.47 7.18
CA SER A 261 -9.45 16.17 7.82
C SER A 261 -9.20 14.97 6.90
N SER A 262 -8.63 15.20 5.72
CA SER A 262 -8.36 14.16 4.71
C SER A 262 -6.91 13.67 4.72
N LEU A 263 -6.02 14.32 5.48
CA LEU A 263 -4.58 14.05 5.47
C LEU A 263 -4.27 12.72 6.16
N LEU A 264 -3.78 11.74 5.38
CA LEU A 264 -3.50 10.39 5.86
C LEU A 264 -2.02 10.19 6.24
N GLU A 265 -1.12 10.78 5.47
CA GLU A 265 0.33 10.63 5.63
C GLU A 265 1.02 12.00 5.54
N ALA A 266 1.95 12.26 6.46
CA ALA A 266 2.83 13.41 6.41
C ALA A 266 4.29 13.01 6.66
N LYS A 267 5.21 13.55 5.86
CA LYS A 267 6.65 13.46 6.05
C LYS A 267 7.21 14.87 6.22
N LEU A 268 7.87 15.11 7.35
CA LEU A 268 8.57 16.36 7.65
C LEU A 268 10.08 16.08 7.70
N ASP A 269 10.87 16.89 7.02
CA ASP A 269 12.33 16.88 7.07
C ASP A 269 12.81 18.29 7.38
N LEU A 270 13.08 18.56 8.67
CA LEU A 270 13.29 19.91 9.17
C LEU A 270 14.73 20.12 9.64
N SER A 271 15.49 20.88 8.86
CA SER A 271 16.82 21.34 9.23
C SER A 271 16.75 22.56 10.17
N TYR A 272 17.76 22.76 11.02
CA TYR A 272 17.81 23.92 11.91
C TYR A 272 19.10 24.72 11.71
N CYS A 273 18.96 26.02 11.42
CA CYS A 273 20.09 26.94 11.29
C CYS A 273 20.09 27.99 12.42
N LYS A 274 20.76 27.65 13.52
CA LYS A 274 20.91 28.49 14.73
C LYS A 274 21.58 29.85 14.49
N GLU A 275 22.28 30.01 13.36
CA GLU A 275 22.92 31.28 12.97
C GLU A 275 21.93 32.26 12.32
N LYS A 276 20.84 31.76 11.73
CA LYS A 276 19.83 32.54 11.01
C LYS A 276 18.53 32.71 11.79
N ILE A 277 18.01 31.60 12.31
CA ILE A 277 16.76 31.53 13.05
C ILE A 277 17.11 31.22 14.50
N LYS A 278 16.79 32.15 15.41
CA LYS A 278 17.16 32.06 16.84
C LYS A 278 16.06 31.42 17.67
N ARG A 279 14.83 31.44 17.17
CA ARG A 279 13.62 30.89 17.79
C ARG A 279 12.72 30.26 16.71
N PRO A 280 13.01 29.03 16.26
CA PRO A 280 12.11 28.31 15.36
C PRO A 280 10.81 27.95 16.10
N ASP A 281 9.66 28.04 15.44
CA ASP A 281 8.42 27.49 15.99
C ASP A 281 8.41 25.96 15.83
N LEU A 282 8.76 25.28 16.92
CA LEU A 282 8.61 23.84 17.11
C LEU A 282 7.46 23.52 18.07
N SER A 283 6.60 24.50 18.38
CA SER A 283 5.78 24.54 19.60
C SER A 283 4.26 24.39 19.39
N GLY A 284 3.75 24.64 18.18
CA GLY A 284 2.31 24.53 17.92
C GLY A 284 1.91 24.31 16.46
N ASP A 285 2.11 25.29 15.59
CA ASP A 285 1.14 25.47 14.49
C ASP A 285 1.28 24.44 13.35
N VAL A 286 2.49 23.97 13.03
CA VAL A 286 2.68 22.87 12.07
C VAL A 286 2.06 21.57 12.59
N THR A 287 2.27 21.24 13.86
CA THR A 287 1.79 19.98 14.46
C THR A 287 0.30 20.01 14.76
N ILE A 288 -0.29 21.19 15.00
CA ILE A 288 -1.74 21.41 15.03
C ILE A 288 -2.39 21.06 13.69
N GLY A 289 -1.74 21.36 12.56
CA GLY A 289 -2.19 20.92 11.24
C GLY A 289 -2.20 19.40 11.03
N LEU A 290 -1.50 18.64 11.87
CA LEU A 290 -1.23 17.20 11.69
C LEU A 290 -2.03 16.30 12.65
N PHE A 291 -2.98 16.86 13.42
CA PHE A 291 -3.80 16.13 14.41
C PHE A 291 -4.61 14.93 13.90
N GLN A 292 -4.66 14.64 12.59
CA GLN A 292 -5.38 13.49 12.02
C GLN A 292 -4.48 12.53 11.21
N VAL A 293 -3.17 12.77 11.21
CA VAL A 293 -2.17 12.02 10.44
C VAL A 293 -1.98 10.61 11.01
N LYS A 294 -2.20 9.60 10.16
CA LYS A 294 -2.08 8.18 10.55
C LYS A 294 -0.62 7.70 10.61
N VAL A 295 0.24 8.30 9.80
CA VAL A 295 1.69 8.03 9.77
C VAL A 295 2.43 9.35 9.66
N LEU A 296 3.15 9.72 10.73
CA LEU A 296 4.07 10.86 10.73
C LEU A 296 5.52 10.32 10.63
N GLY A 297 6.21 10.71 9.56
CA GLY A 297 7.65 10.55 9.44
C GLY A 297 8.37 11.85 9.77
N VAL A 298 9.25 11.84 10.79
CA VAL A 298 10.20 12.92 11.03
C VAL A 298 11.58 12.44 10.57
N LEU A 299 12.09 13.08 9.52
CA LEU A 299 13.33 12.74 8.85
C LEU A 299 14.37 13.84 9.12
N GLY A 300 15.65 13.50 8.96
CA GLY A 300 16.75 14.46 8.77
C GLY A 300 17.04 15.49 9.86
N TYR A 301 16.31 15.51 10.99
CA TYR A 301 16.39 16.58 11.99
C TYR A 301 17.81 16.82 12.54
N LYS A 302 18.34 18.03 12.30
CA LYS A 302 19.72 18.43 12.64
C LYS A 302 19.85 19.26 13.93
N GLY A 303 18.79 19.36 14.72
CA GLY A 303 18.81 20.07 16.02
C GLY A 303 19.46 19.25 17.15
N THR A 304 19.52 19.80 18.37
CA THR A 304 20.18 19.12 19.49
C THR A 304 19.33 18.00 20.08
N ALA A 305 19.99 17.04 20.73
CA ALA A 305 19.32 15.92 21.40
C ALA A 305 18.28 16.34 22.46
N LYS A 306 18.46 17.50 23.11
CA LYS A 306 17.46 18.05 24.06
C LYS A 306 16.21 18.57 23.35
N GLU A 307 16.36 19.26 22.23
CA GLU A 307 15.24 19.77 21.43
C GLU A 307 14.48 18.58 20.79
N LEU A 308 15.21 17.56 20.32
CA LEU A 308 14.63 16.29 19.87
C LEU A 308 13.87 15.56 20.99
N GLN A 309 14.39 15.59 22.23
CA GLN A 309 13.71 15.01 23.40
C GLN A 309 12.43 15.79 23.75
N HIS A 310 12.43 17.13 23.65
CA HIS A 310 11.22 17.94 23.82
C HIS A 310 10.18 17.64 22.74
N LEU A 311 10.58 17.58 21.46
CA LEU A 311 9.69 17.21 20.35
C LEU A 311 9.11 15.80 20.53
N LYS A 312 9.92 14.85 21.00
CA LYS A 312 9.49 13.48 21.35
C LYS A 312 8.46 13.47 22.49
N SER A 313 8.69 14.23 23.56
CA SER A 313 7.74 14.34 24.68
C SER A 313 6.44 15.05 24.28
N PHE A 314 6.50 16.06 23.41
CA PHE A 314 5.33 16.77 22.88
C PHE A 314 4.48 15.86 21.99
N LEU A 315 5.09 15.20 21.00
CA LEU A 315 4.39 14.28 20.09
C LEU A 315 3.85 13.04 20.81
N ALA A 316 4.54 12.53 21.84
CA ALA A 316 4.04 11.44 22.69
C ALA A 316 2.81 11.85 23.53
N GLY A 317 2.55 13.14 23.70
CA GLY A 317 1.32 13.67 24.30
C GLY A 317 0.13 13.76 23.33
N THR A 318 0.30 13.42 22.05
CA THR A 318 -0.79 13.46 21.06
C THR A 318 -1.50 12.10 20.94
N GLU A 319 -2.74 12.02 21.40
CA GLU A 319 -3.54 10.77 21.37
C GLU A 319 -3.91 10.28 19.95
N CYS A 320 -3.56 11.05 18.90
CA CYS A 320 -4.11 10.92 17.56
C CYS A 320 -3.16 10.27 16.52
N ILE A 321 -1.88 10.06 16.84
CA ILE A 321 -0.87 9.54 15.88
C ILE A 321 -0.54 8.07 16.18
N PRO A 322 -1.13 7.08 15.48
CA PRO A 322 -0.97 5.66 15.81
C PRO A 322 0.37 5.06 15.37
N LYS A 323 1.11 5.70 14.45
CA LYS A 323 2.48 5.33 14.10
C LYS A 323 3.36 6.58 13.89
N LEU A 324 4.39 6.69 14.72
CA LEU A 324 5.46 7.68 14.59
C LEU A 324 6.75 6.95 14.15
N ARG A 325 7.42 7.50 13.14
CA ARG A 325 8.72 7.00 12.65
C ARG A 325 9.72 8.15 12.63
N VAL A 326 10.87 7.91 13.26
CA VAL A 326 11.99 8.87 13.29
C VAL A 326 13.21 8.19 12.70
N GLU A 327 13.83 8.81 11.70
CA GLU A 327 15.02 8.31 11.00
C GLU A 327 16.23 9.16 11.35
N PHE A 328 17.35 8.51 11.66
CA PHE A 328 18.56 9.18 12.15
C PHE A 328 19.62 9.28 11.04
N PRO A 329 20.49 10.32 11.04
CA PRO A 329 21.56 10.45 10.06
C PRO A 329 22.65 9.35 10.08
N GLU A 330 22.64 8.46 11.08
CA GLU A 330 23.66 7.43 11.33
C GLU A 330 23.09 6.00 11.23
N ASP A 331 22.19 5.76 10.26
CA ASP A 331 21.56 4.46 9.90
C ASP A 331 20.68 3.77 10.96
N ASP A 332 20.57 4.29 12.19
CA ASP A 332 19.58 3.81 13.17
C ASP A 332 18.13 4.22 12.78
N ILE A 333 17.16 3.32 13.01
CA ILE A 333 15.73 3.55 12.76
C ILE A 333 14.93 3.15 14.00
N LEU A 334 14.15 4.10 14.55
CA LEU A 334 13.20 3.83 15.64
C LEU A 334 11.76 4.00 15.14
N GLU A 335 11.05 2.88 15.01
CA GLU A 335 9.58 2.87 14.90
C GLU A 335 8.95 2.72 16.28
N ALA A 336 8.01 3.62 16.62
CA ALA A 336 7.28 3.57 17.89
C ALA A 336 5.76 3.48 17.64
N TYR A 337 5.11 2.51 18.28
CA TYR A 337 3.66 2.40 18.34
C TYR A 337 3.16 3.10 19.60
N VAL A 338 2.64 4.32 19.43
CA VAL A 338 2.08 5.11 20.54
C VAL A 338 0.68 4.57 20.84
N GLN A 339 0.56 3.70 21.85
CA GLN A 339 -0.73 3.10 22.27
C GLN A 339 -0.97 3.06 23.79
N ASN A 340 0.03 3.32 24.63
CA ASN A 340 -0.14 3.46 26.08
C ASN A 340 0.83 4.49 26.65
N LEU A 341 0.39 5.26 27.65
CA LEU A 341 1.22 6.16 28.44
C LEU A 341 1.71 5.42 29.69
N ASP A 342 3.01 5.16 29.78
CA ASP A 342 3.64 4.53 30.95
C ASP A 342 4.62 5.53 31.57
N LEU A 343 4.40 5.89 32.85
CA LEU A 343 5.09 7.01 33.50
C LEU A 343 6.22 6.51 34.41
N SER A 344 7.47 6.84 34.08
CA SER A 344 8.60 6.55 34.96
C SER A 344 8.62 7.47 36.19
N LEU A 345 9.41 7.10 37.22
CA LEU A 345 9.67 7.93 38.39
C LEU A 345 10.24 9.31 38.00
N ASP A 346 11.11 9.37 36.99
CA ASP A 346 11.67 10.63 36.46
C ASP A 346 10.59 11.54 35.86
N THR A 347 9.51 10.95 35.33
CA THR A 347 8.40 11.70 34.74
C THR A 347 7.53 12.37 35.81
N VAL A 348 7.40 11.75 36.99
CA VAL A 348 6.76 12.39 38.16
C VAL A 348 7.57 13.62 38.60
N ASP A 349 8.89 13.49 38.65
CA ASP A 349 9.79 14.56 39.10
C ASP A 349 9.79 15.79 38.16
N VAL A 350 9.61 15.56 36.85
CA VAL A 350 9.38 16.64 35.86
C VAL A 350 8.01 17.30 36.05
N ILE A 351 6.94 16.53 36.28
CA ILE A 351 5.59 17.08 36.50
C ILE A 351 5.55 17.94 37.77
N CYS A 352 6.21 17.52 38.86
CA CYS A 352 6.29 18.31 40.09
C CYS A 352 6.88 19.70 39.84
N ARG A 353 8.01 19.80 39.13
CA ARG A 353 8.68 21.08 38.85
C ARG A 353 7.81 22.03 38.02
N TYR A 354 7.11 21.54 37.00
CA TYR A 354 6.19 22.38 36.21
C TYR A 354 4.95 22.86 36.99
N VAL A 355 4.54 22.13 38.03
CA VAL A 355 3.48 22.57 38.96
C VAL A 355 4.02 23.60 39.96
N GLU A 356 5.26 23.46 40.44
CA GLU A 356 5.94 24.45 41.30
C GLU A 356 6.24 25.76 40.55
N GLU A 357 6.53 25.70 39.25
CA GLU A 357 6.68 26.87 38.37
C GLU A 357 5.33 27.45 37.84
N GLY A 358 4.20 26.83 38.20
CA GLY A 358 2.88 27.47 38.10
C GLY A 358 2.12 27.34 36.78
N LEU A 359 2.38 26.33 35.94
CA LEU A 359 1.55 26.07 34.75
C LEU A 359 0.21 25.39 35.09
N ASP A 360 -0.90 25.99 34.65
CA ASP A 360 -2.24 25.36 34.68
C ASP A 360 -2.40 24.39 33.49
N LEU A 361 -2.05 23.12 33.70
CA LEU A 361 -2.16 22.05 32.71
C LEU A 361 -3.61 21.53 32.59
N PRO A 362 -4.34 21.75 31.47
CA PRO A 362 -5.77 21.44 31.39
C PRO A 362 -6.11 19.94 31.52
N VAL A 363 -5.16 19.06 31.18
CA VAL A 363 -5.32 17.59 31.17
C VAL A 363 -5.76 17.01 32.51
N PHE A 364 -5.40 17.64 33.64
CA PHE A 364 -5.72 17.12 34.97
C PHE A 364 -7.15 17.43 35.45
N LYS A 365 -7.89 18.32 34.78
CA LYS A 365 -9.20 18.82 35.26
C LYS A 365 -10.35 17.79 35.22
N ASN A 366 -10.11 16.58 34.70
CA ASN A 366 -11.08 15.48 34.64
C ASN A 366 -10.55 14.12 35.16
N LEU A 367 -9.41 14.09 35.88
CA LEU A 367 -8.80 12.82 36.29
C LEU A 367 -9.54 12.15 37.47
N VAL A 368 -9.90 10.87 37.33
CA VAL A 368 -10.74 10.14 38.32
C VAL A 368 -9.94 9.15 39.19
N LYS A 369 -8.82 8.60 38.70
CA LYS A 369 -7.92 7.72 39.49
C LYS A 369 -6.52 7.62 38.88
N LEU A 370 -5.51 7.32 39.71
CA LEU A 370 -4.11 7.05 39.32
C LEU A 370 -3.53 5.90 40.17
N SER A 371 -2.44 5.26 39.71
CA SER A 371 -1.69 4.21 40.45
C SER A 371 -0.28 4.00 39.86
N PHE A 372 0.66 3.52 40.67
CA PHE A 372 2.09 3.38 40.30
C PHE A 372 2.62 1.95 40.51
N GLY A 373 3.70 1.59 39.79
CA GLY A 373 4.44 0.32 39.91
C GLY A 373 5.88 0.51 40.42
N SER A 374 6.48 -0.55 41.00
CA SER A 374 7.78 -0.50 41.69
C SER A 374 8.92 -1.18 40.93
N TYR A 375 10.10 -0.54 40.88
CA TYR A 375 11.30 -1.01 40.17
C TYR A 375 12.19 -1.96 40.98
N LYS A 376 13.15 -2.62 40.32
CA LYS A 376 14.32 -3.28 40.95
C LYS A 376 15.56 -3.07 40.08
N GLU A 377 16.66 -2.72 40.72
CA GLU A 377 17.90 -2.25 40.08
C GLU A 377 18.84 -3.38 39.64
N ARG A 378 19.86 -3.01 38.85
CA ARG A 378 21.10 -3.78 38.65
C ARG A 378 22.30 -2.84 38.51
N GLU A 379 23.48 -3.33 38.89
CA GLU A 379 24.64 -2.49 39.18
C GLU A 379 25.37 -1.93 37.94
N SER A 380 26.09 -0.82 38.17
CA SER A 380 26.99 -0.14 37.22
C SER A 380 28.47 -0.34 37.60
N ILE A 381 29.37 -0.43 36.61
CA ILE A 381 30.83 -0.52 36.82
C ILE A 381 31.54 0.55 35.97
N GLU A 382 32.20 1.50 36.66
CA GLU A 382 33.49 2.17 36.37
C GLU A 382 33.77 2.84 34.98
N MET A 383 34.63 3.86 34.85
CA MET A 383 35.39 4.70 35.81
C MET A 383 35.81 6.04 35.15
N ALA A 384 36.00 7.10 35.94
CA ALA A 384 37.03 8.14 35.72
C ALA A 384 37.20 9.03 36.98
N SER A 385 38.41 9.55 37.21
CA SER A 385 38.80 10.48 38.29
C SER A 385 38.83 11.95 37.77
N GLU A 386 39.03 13.04 38.53
CA GLU A 386 39.73 13.28 39.81
C GLU A 386 39.00 14.32 40.73
N ASN A 387 39.60 14.63 41.89
CA ASN A 387 39.16 15.56 42.96
C ASN A 387 40.24 16.68 43.15
N PRO A 388 40.18 17.70 44.05
CA PRO A 388 39.42 17.87 45.31
C PRO A 388 38.65 19.25 45.38
N GLU A 389 38.10 19.84 46.46
CA GLU A 389 38.44 19.93 47.91
C GLU A 389 37.25 20.22 48.88
N VAL A 390 37.30 19.57 50.06
CA VAL A 390 37.14 20.11 51.46
C VAL A 390 35.86 20.87 51.92
N VAL A 391 35.24 20.39 53.03
CA VAL A 391 35.05 21.09 54.35
C VAL A 391 34.41 20.11 55.39
N VAL A 392 34.60 20.39 56.69
CA VAL A 392 34.46 19.49 57.88
C VAL A 392 33.04 19.44 58.51
N ALA A 393 32.79 18.39 59.32
CA ALA A 393 31.59 18.09 60.15
C ALA A 393 31.49 18.96 61.46
N PRO A 394 30.82 18.63 62.63
CA PRO A 394 30.38 17.34 63.23
C PRO A 394 29.06 17.37 64.10
N VAL A 395 28.96 16.48 65.12
CA VAL A 395 28.00 16.35 66.28
C VAL A 395 26.55 15.87 66.00
N VAL A 396 25.82 15.10 66.84
CA VAL A 396 25.97 14.66 68.27
C VAL A 396 25.53 13.17 68.50
N GLU A 397 26.01 12.54 69.59
CA GLU A 397 25.63 11.20 70.09
C GLU A 397 24.45 11.15 71.11
N ASN A 398 24.05 9.92 71.46
CA ASN A 398 23.28 9.42 72.63
C ASN A 398 21.77 9.15 72.39
N GLY A 399 21.18 8.07 72.94
CA GLY A 399 21.77 6.94 73.66
C GLY A 399 20.81 6.27 74.65
N GLY A 400 20.65 4.94 74.63
CA GLY A 400 19.77 4.23 75.57
C GLY A 400 19.76 2.70 75.42
N ALA A 401 19.91 1.99 76.54
CA ALA A 401 19.74 0.53 76.68
C ALA A 401 18.70 0.27 77.81
N LYS A 402 18.30 -0.94 78.26
CA LYS A 402 18.97 -2.26 78.34
C LYS A 402 17.88 -3.39 78.51
N PRO A 403 18.06 -4.60 79.10
CA PRO A 403 17.91 -5.85 78.33
C PRO A 403 16.94 -6.91 78.93
N SER A 404 17.14 -8.18 78.51
CA SER A 404 16.61 -9.47 79.05
C SER A 404 15.31 -9.98 78.37
N SER A 405 15.05 -11.29 78.24
CA SER A 405 15.79 -12.50 78.65
C SER A 405 15.57 -13.68 77.66
N LYS A 406 16.06 -14.90 77.97
CA LYS A 406 16.15 -16.06 77.05
C LYS A 406 14.82 -16.83 76.86
N GLY A 407 14.61 -17.36 75.66
CA GLY A 407 13.80 -18.54 75.34
C GLY A 407 14.63 -19.59 74.58
N LYS A 408 14.11 -20.81 74.41
CA LYS A 408 14.84 -21.98 73.84
C LYS A 408 13.87 -22.92 73.08
N GLU A 409 14.42 -24.00 72.53
CA GLU A 409 13.74 -25.08 71.76
C GLU A 409 13.16 -24.66 70.38
N GLU A 410 13.16 -25.47 69.32
CA GLU A 410 13.60 -26.87 69.07
C GLU A 410 14.38 -26.95 67.72
N GLN A 411 15.39 -27.83 67.56
CA GLN A 411 15.37 -29.10 66.78
C GLN A 411 14.71 -29.02 65.37
N SER A 412 15.27 -29.58 64.29
CA SER A 412 16.34 -30.60 64.15
C SER A 412 17.29 -30.35 62.96
N LEU A 413 18.32 -31.20 62.83
CA LEU A 413 19.23 -31.31 61.68
C LEU A 413 18.95 -32.60 60.89
N GLU A 414 19.39 -32.61 59.62
CA GLU A 414 19.74 -33.76 58.77
C GLU A 414 19.03 -35.11 59.00
N SER A 415 18.12 -35.47 58.08
CA SER A 415 18.09 -36.85 57.58
C SER A 415 17.69 -36.94 56.10
N GLU A 416 18.52 -37.71 55.39
CA GLU A 416 18.33 -38.53 54.19
C GLU A 416 16.97 -38.69 53.47
N LEU A 417 17.11 -39.10 52.19
CA LEU A 417 16.23 -39.99 51.43
C LEU A 417 14.78 -39.53 51.14
N SER A 418 14.44 -39.33 49.86
CA SER A 418 14.12 -40.42 48.91
C SER A 418 13.06 -40.08 47.85
N LYS A 419 13.32 -40.57 46.63
CA LYS A 419 12.42 -41.33 45.74
C LYS A 419 10.97 -40.86 45.50
N LYS A 420 10.72 -40.64 44.19
CA LYS A 420 9.49 -41.04 43.45
C LYS A 420 8.20 -40.27 43.82
N LEU A 421 7.15 -40.26 42.99
CA LEU A 421 6.87 -40.98 41.73
C LEU A 421 6.78 -39.97 40.56
N GLU A 422 7.03 -40.25 39.28
CA GLU A 422 7.36 -41.48 38.52
C GLU A 422 6.53 -42.75 38.75
N ILE A 423 5.42 -42.82 38.01
CA ILE A 423 4.89 -43.99 37.28
C ILE A 423 4.47 -43.40 35.91
N THR A 424 5.02 -43.68 34.71
CA THR A 424 5.79 -44.78 34.07
C THR A 424 5.01 -46.04 33.70
N GLU A 425 5.61 -46.84 32.80
CA GLU A 425 5.19 -48.17 32.29
C GLU A 425 4.14 -48.13 31.14
N ASP A 426 4.31 -48.85 30.02
CA ASP A 426 5.45 -49.66 29.53
C ASP A 426 5.32 -49.92 27.99
N ALA A 427 6.22 -50.58 27.22
CA ALA A 427 7.38 -51.42 27.57
C ALA A 427 8.39 -51.59 26.39
N LYS A 428 9.66 -51.91 26.74
CA LYS A 428 10.56 -52.99 26.18
C LYS A 428 10.94 -53.00 24.66
N GLU A 429 12.06 -53.60 24.21
CA GLU A 429 13.19 -54.36 24.81
C GLU A 429 14.47 -54.04 23.96
N GLU A 430 15.64 -53.70 24.53
CA GLU A 430 16.80 -54.56 24.93
C GLU A 430 17.60 -55.21 23.75
N ASN A 431 18.90 -54.88 23.56
CA ASN A 431 20.15 -55.51 24.08
C ASN A 431 20.63 -56.72 23.21
N ASN A 432 21.91 -57.08 22.99
CA ASN A 432 23.27 -56.51 23.23
C ASN A 432 24.18 -57.01 22.04
N GLU A 433 25.47 -57.40 22.03
CA GLU A 433 26.66 -57.58 22.93
C GLU A 433 27.89 -57.90 21.99
N GLU A 434 29.18 -57.67 22.26
CA GLU A 434 29.96 -56.57 22.89
C GLU A 434 31.46 -56.65 22.42
N GLU A 435 32.33 -55.74 22.88
CA GLU A 435 33.82 -55.75 22.85
C GLU A 435 34.68 -55.53 21.56
N GLU A 436 35.92 -55.09 21.86
CA GLU A 436 36.96 -54.43 21.06
C GLU A 436 37.76 -55.29 20.04
N GLY A 437 38.65 -54.69 19.21
CA GLY A 437 39.40 -55.46 18.19
C GLY A 437 40.73 -54.93 17.57
N SER A 438 41.09 -53.65 17.72
CA SER A 438 42.43 -53.06 17.41
C SER A 438 42.91 -52.83 15.95
N LYS A 439 43.83 -51.85 15.83
CA LYS A 439 44.93 -51.65 14.84
C LYS A 439 44.68 -51.27 13.35
N ALA A 440 44.77 -49.95 13.14
CA ALA A 440 45.89 -49.25 12.44
C ALA A 440 45.99 -49.16 10.89
N GLU A 441 46.41 -47.97 10.46
CA GLU A 441 47.08 -47.58 9.19
C GLU A 441 46.42 -47.98 7.85
N THR A 442 46.03 -47.03 7.00
CA THR A 442 46.97 -46.09 6.35
C THR A 442 46.30 -44.79 5.88
N SER A 443 47.10 -43.78 5.55
CA SER A 443 46.63 -42.46 5.06
C SER A 443 46.87 -42.27 3.57
N THR A 444 46.02 -41.49 2.88
CA THR A 444 46.43 -40.34 2.03
C THR A 444 45.28 -39.53 1.41
N THR A 445 45.55 -38.23 1.20
CA THR A 445 45.01 -37.31 0.16
C THR A 445 43.51 -37.31 -0.21
N THR A 446 42.80 -36.24 0.21
CA THR A 446 42.65 -35.01 -0.62
C THR A 446 41.83 -33.91 0.07
N LYS A 447 42.30 -32.65 0.01
CA LYS A 447 41.56 -31.48 0.50
C LYS A 447 40.53 -31.01 -0.56
N LYS A 448 39.25 -31.39 -0.42
CA LYS A 448 38.15 -30.72 -1.15
C LYS A 448 37.65 -29.50 -0.37
N LYS A 449 37.59 -28.33 -1.04
CA LYS A 449 37.06 -27.08 -0.45
C LYS A 449 35.62 -27.29 0.04
N LYS A 450 35.30 -26.85 1.26
CA LYS A 450 33.89 -26.67 1.68
C LYS A 450 33.25 -25.64 0.74
N LYS A 451 32.29 -26.06 -0.09
CA LYS A 451 31.29 -25.12 -0.61
C LYS A 451 30.45 -24.65 0.57
N ASN A 452 30.19 -23.35 0.69
CA ASN A 452 29.19 -22.86 1.62
C ASN A 452 27.85 -23.50 1.26
N LYS A 453 27.21 -24.18 2.22
CA LYS A 453 25.81 -24.54 2.08
C LYS A 453 25.02 -23.24 2.03
N SER A 454 24.34 -22.98 0.92
CA SER A 454 23.23 -22.03 0.94
C SER A 454 22.25 -22.46 2.03
N LYS A 455 21.75 -21.50 2.83
CA LYS A 455 20.64 -21.77 3.74
C LYS A 455 19.49 -22.28 2.87
N LYS A 456 19.01 -23.51 3.11
CA LYS A 456 17.77 -23.97 2.47
C LYS A 456 16.68 -22.98 2.83
N LYS A 457 15.86 -22.56 1.86
CA LYS A 457 14.59 -21.89 2.17
C LYS A 457 13.76 -22.82 3.09
N PRO A 458 12.94 -22.28 4.01
CA PRO A 458 11.94 -23.09 4.69
C PRO A 458 11.08 -23.84 3.67
N GLN A 459 10.77 -25.10 3.96
CA GLN A 459 9.86 -25.91 3.16
C GLN A 459 8.67 -26.27 4.05
N GLN A 460 7.46 -26.26 3.49
CA GLN A 460 6.25 -26.68 4.20
C GLN A 460 6.34 -28.18 4.55
N THR A 461 5.69 -28.58 5.64
CA THR A 461 5.57 -30.00 6.05
C THR A 461 4.45 -30.71 5.27
N ASP A 462 4.39 -32.04 5.39
CA ASP A 462 3.24 -32.85 4.96
C ASP A 462 2.78 -33.69 6.17
N PRO A 463 1.57 -33.49 6.72
CA PRO A 463 0.60 -32.43 6.37
C PRO A 463 1.15 -31.02 6.66
N PRO A 464 0.61 -29.95 6.06
CA PRO A 464 1.14 -28.60 6.21
C PRO A 464 0.85 -28.01 7.60
N THR A 465 1.89 -27.52 8.27
CA THR A 465 1.82 -27.02 9.67
C THR A 465 2.60 -25.74 9.94
N ILE A 466 3.52 -25.36 9.04
CA ILE A 466 4.36 -24.16 9.22
C ILE A 466 3.58 -22.95 8.70
N PRO A 467 3.33 -21.92 9.53
CA PRO A 467 2.68 -20.69 9.08
C PRO A 467 3.35 -20.05 7.86
N VAL A 468 2.55 -19.55 6.92
CA VAL A 468 3.02 -18.95 5.66
C VAL A 468 3.99 -17.78 5.93
N VAL A 469 3.72 -16.95 6.94
CA VAL A 469 4.63 -15.87 7.38
C VAL A 469 6.04 -16.38 7.78
N LYS A 470 6.18 -17.64 8.23
CA LYS A 470 7.48 -18.25 8.55
C LYS A 470 8.16 -18.87 7.31
N LEU A 471 7.42 -19.11 6.22
CA LEU A 471 7.97 -19.55 4.93
C LEU A 471 8.58 -18.39 4.13
N PHE A 472 8.11 -17.15 4.36
CA PHE A 472 8.56 -15.93 3.70
C PHE A 472 9.15 -14.89 4.69
N PRO A 473 10.35 -15.13 5.28
CA PRO A 473 10.94 -14.21 6.28
C PRO A 473 11.29 -12.80 5.80
N SER A 474 11.17 -12.52 4.50
CA SER A 474 11.28 -11.17 3.93
C SER A 474 10.01 -10.32 4.12
N GLY A 475 8.88 -10.93 4.51
CA GLY A 475 7.57 -10.28 4.50
C GLY A 475 6.93 -10.19 3.11
N ASP A 476 7.70 -10.21 2.02
CA ASP A 476 7.17 -10.30 0.65
C ASP A 476 6.54 -11.68 0.37
N PHE A 477 5.23 -11.69 0.06
CA PHE A 477 4.46 -12.88 -0.32
C PHE A 477 4.32 -13.02 -1.85
N PRO A 478 4.16 -14.24 -2.39
CA PRO A 478 4.14 -14.48 -3.83
C PRO A 478 2.93 -13.83 -4.50
N GLU A 479 3.18 -13.16 -5.63
CA GLU A 479 2.13 -12.59 -6.49
C GLU A 479 1.25 -13.71 -7.10
N GLY A 480 0.00 -13.38 -7.40
CA GLY A 480 -0.85 -14.21 -8.25
C GLY A 480 -0.50 -14.08 -9.75
N GLU A 481 -1.40 -14.54 -10.61
CA GLU A 481 -1.22 -14.38 -12.06
C GLU A 481 -1.44 -12.92 -12.48
N ILE A 482 -0.38 -12.30 -13.02
CA ILE A 482 -0.42 -10.91 -13.51
C ILE A 482 -0.89 -10.87 -14.96
N GLN A 483 -2.09 -10.33 -15.18
CA GLN A 483 -2.64 -10.03 -16.49
C GLN A 483 -2.51 -8.53 -16.78
N GLN A 484 -1.92 -8.18 -17.91
CA GLN A 484 -1.88 -6.79 -18.38
C GLN A 484 -3.27 -6.36 -18.87
N TYR A 485 -3.66 -5.11 -18.60
CA TYR A 485 -4.84 -4.52 -19.24
C TYR A 485 -4.61 -4.40 -20.76
N LYS A 486 -5.72 -4.38 -21.51
CA LYS A 486 -5.71 -4.26 -22.98
C LYS A 486 -6.09 -2.85 -23.42
N ASP A 487 -5.90 -2.60 -24.72
CA ASP A 487 -6.49 -1.48 -25.45
C ASP A 487 -6.26 -0.11 -24.76
N ASP A 488 -7.31 0.68 -24.53
CA ASP A 488 -7.24 2.03 -23.95
C ASP A 488 -6.69 2.08 -22.51
N ASN A 489 -6.45 0.93 -21.86
CA ASN A 489 -5.84 0.84 -20.53
C ASN A 489 -4.33 0.46 -20.55
N LEU A 490 -3.73 0.17 -21.72
CA LEU A 490 -2.31 -0.21 -21.84
C LEU A 490 -1.30 0.87 -21.37
N TRP A 491 -1.70 2.15 -21.34
CA TRP A 491 -0.84 3.24 -20.85
C TRP A 491 -0.57 3.17 -19.34
N ARG A 492 -1.42 2.45 -18.59
CA ARG A 492 -1.33 2.33 -17.13
C ARG A 492 -0.03 1.66 -16.68
N THR A 493 0.44 0.65 -17.42
CA THR A 493 1.65 -0.12 -17.12
C THR A 493 2.92 0.75 -17.09
N THR A 494 2.98 1.82 -17.91
CA THR A 494 4.15 2.71 -18.00
C THR A 494 3.95 4.06 -17.32
N SER A 495 2.71 4.45 -17.00
CA SER A 495 2.40 5.67 -16.25
C SER A 495 3.16 5.74 -14.92
N GLU A 496 3.73 6.90 -14.61
CA GLU A 496 4.45 7.14 -13.35
C GLU A 496 3.49 7.31 -12.18
N GLU A 497 2.39 8.04 -12.39
CA GLU A 497 1.27 8.16 -11.46
C GLU A 497 0.74 6.78 -11.03
N LYS A 498 0.47 5.89 -12.00
CA LYS A 498 -0.04 4.55 -11.68
C LYS A 498 1.02 3.67 -11.04
N ARG A 499 2.29 3.77 -11.41
CA ARG A 499 3.40 3.06 -10.74
C ARG A 499 3.68 3.55 -9.31
N GLU A 500 3.35 4.81 -8.98
CA GLU A 500 3.44 5.31 -7.61
C GLU A 500 2.24 4.89 -6.76
N LEU A 501 1.01 4.94 -7.29
CA LEU A 501 -0.18 4.36 -6.63
C LEU A 501 0.00 2.85 -6.38
N GLU A 502 0.61 2.15 -7.33
CA GLU A 502 1.02 0.74 -7.19
C GLU A 502 2.00 0.53 -6.01
N ARG A 503 2.95 1.45 -5.82
CA ARG A 503 3.92 1.43 -4.70
C ARG A 503 3.25 1.70 -3.36
N LEU A 504 2.37 2.70 -3.30
CA LEU A 504 1.62 3.08 -2.08
C LEU A 504 0.71 1.95 -1.60
N HIS A 505 0.06 1.23 -2.51
CA HIS A 505 -0.83 0.11 -2.15
C HIS A 505 -0.11 -1.24 -1.97
N LYS A 506 1.22 -1.33 -2.18
CA LYS A 506 1.97 -2.59 -1.99
C LYS A 506 1.68 -3.30 -0.66
N PRO A 507 1.57 -2.64 0.51
CA PRO A 507 1.27 -3.32 1.78
C PRO A 507 -0.06 -4.10 1.74
N ILE A 508 -1.09 -3.49 1.16
CA ILE A 508 -2.43 -4.10 1.00
C ILE A 508 -2.36 -5.33 0.08
N TYR A 509 -1.70 -5.21 -1.08
CA TYR A 509 -1.49 -6.33 -2.00
C TYR A 509 -0.70 -7.47 -1.35
N ASN A 510 0.27 -7.14 -0.50
CA ASN A 510 1.07 -8.12 0.22
C ASN A 510 0.25 -8.89 1.28
N SER A 511 -0.64 -8.22 2.01
CA SER A 511 -1.56 -8.87 2.97
C SER A 511 -2.52 -9.85 2.29
N VAL A 512 -3.14 -9.46 1.15
CA VAL A 512 -4.04 -10.37 0.41
C VAL A 512 -3.26 -11.52 -0.27
N ARG A 513 -2.00 -11.32 -0.66
CA ARG A 513 -1.11 -12.42 -1.13
C ARG A 513 -0.75 -13.42 -0.04
N GLN A 514 -0.58 -12.98 1.22
CA GLN A 514 -0.43 -13.91 2.34
C GLN A 514 -1.67 -14.79 2.50
N ALA A 515 -2.87 -14.18 2.47
CA ALA A 515 -4.14 -14.90 2.55
C ALA A 515 -4.31 -15.89 1.36
N ALA A 516 -3.95 -15.48 0.14
CA ALA A 516 -3.99 -16.32 -1.05
C ALA A 516 -3.01 -17.50 -0.99
N GLU A 517 -1.82 -17.29 -0.44
CA GLU A 517 -0.82 -18.35 -0.28
C GLU A 517 -1.23 -19.38 0.78
N VAL A 518 -1.89 -18.94 1.86
CA VAL A 518 -2.59 -19.86 2.78
C VAL A 518 -3.65 -20.65 2.01
N HIS A 519 -4.52 -19.97 1.27
CA HIS A 519 -5.61 -20.61 0.52
C HIS A 519 -5.09 -21.68 -0.46
N ARG A 520 -4.04 -21.36 -1.24
CA ARG A 520 -3.33 -22.31 -2.11
C ARG A 520 -2.82 -23.55 -1.36
N GLN A 521 -2.12 -23.37 -0.25
CA GLN A 521 -1.56 -24.50 0.50
C GLN A 521 -2.65 -25.35 1.18
N VAL A 522 -3.70 -24.73 1.71
CA VAL A 522 -4.86 -25.43 2.30
C VAL A 522 -5.59 -26.24 1.23
N ARG A 523 -6.02 -25.63 0.12
CA ARG A 523 -6.82 -26.34 -0.90
C ARG A 523 -6.04 -27.50 -1.53
N LYS A 524 -4.73 -27.32 -1.73
CA LYS A 524 -3.83 -28.37 -2.26
C LYS A 524 -3.73 -29.59 -1.33
N TYR A 525 -3.69 -29.36 -0.02
CA TYR A 525 -3.72 -30.44 0.98
C TYR A 525 -5.11 -31.08 1.08
N VAL A 526 -6.17 -30.30 1.14
CA VAL A 526 -7.55 -30.82 1.19
C VAL A 526 -7.85 -31.71 -0.02
N ARG A 527 -7.43 -31.29 -1.23
CA ARG A 527 -7.54 -32.07 -2.47
C ARG A 527 -6.78 -33.40 -2.49
N SER A 528 -5.81 -33.63 -1.60
CA SER A 528 -5.09 -34.91 -1.51
C SER A 528 -5.67 -35.88 -0.47
N ILE A 529 -6.48 -35.39 0.49
CA ILE A 529 -7.07 -36.21 1.56
C ILE A 529 -8.58 -36.49 1.40
N VAL A 530 -9.31 -35.58 0.76
CA VAL A 530 -10.77 -35.64 0.59
C VAL A 530 -11.18 -36.80 -0.32
N LYS A 531 -12.09 -37.64 0.17
CA LYS A 531 -12.55 -38.87 -0.48
C LYS A 531 -13.96 -39.26 -0.01
N PRO A 532 -14.69 -40.10 -0.77
CA PRO A 532 -15.95 -40.67 -0.30
C PRO A 532 -15.80 -41.45 1.01
N GLY A 533 -16.83 -41.43 1.85
CA GLY A 533 -16.85 -42.07 3.16
C GLY A 533 -16.39 -41.17 4.32
N MET A 534 -15.92 -39.95 4.07
CA MET A 534 -15.66 -38.94 5.11
C MET A 534 -16.94 -38.22 5.51
N LEU A 535 -17.08 -37.86 6.80
CA LEU A 535 -18.13 -36.94 7.25
C LEU A 535 -17.84 -35.52 6.75
N MET A 536 -18.89 -34.78 6.40
CA MET A 536 -18.75 -33.39 5.96
C MET A 536 -18.16 -32.50 7.06
N THR A 537 -18.43 -32.82 8.33
CA THR A 537 -17.86 -32.17 9.51
C THR A 537 -16.34 -32.35 9.58
N ASP A 538 -15.86 -33.59 9.46
CA ASP A 538 -14.42 -33.90 9.48
C ASP A 538 -13.65 -33.17 8.37
N ILE A 539 -14.24 -33.07 7.17
CA ILE A 539 -13.68 -32.31 6.04
C ILE A 539 -13.54 -30.83 6.39
N CYS A 540 -14.61 -30.22 6.93
CA CYS A 540 -14.62 -28.81 7.30
C CYS A 540 -13.62 -28.51 8.42
N GLU A 541 -13.64 -29.30 9.49
CA GLU A 541 -12.76 -29.07 10.65
C GLU A 541 -11.29 -29.27 10.28
N THR A 542 -10.95 -30.28 9.46
CA THR A 542 -9.58 -30.50 8.97
C THR A 542 -9.11 -29.34 8.08
N LEU A 543 -9.96 -28.84 7.18
CA LEU A 543 -9.64 -27.69 6.34
C LEU A 543 -9.40 -26.44 7.19
N GLU A 544 -10.35 -26.12 8.07
CA GLU A 544 -10.33 -24.90 8.88
C GLU A 544 -9.15 -24.88 9.86
N ASP A 545 -8.86 -25.98 10.54
CA ASP A 545 -7.69 -26.06 11.41
C ASP A 545 -6.38 -25.96 10.62
N THR A 546 -6.37 -26.34 9.34
CA THR A 546 -5.23 -26.08 8.46
C THR A 546 -5.13 -24.58 8.13
N VAL A 547 -6.25 -23.90 7.81
CA VAL A 547 -6.26 -22.42 7.64
C VAL A 547 -5.71 -21.74 8.88
N ARG A 548 -6.25 -22.06 10.07
CA ARG A 548 -5.89 -21.43 11.36
C ARG A 548 -4.39 -21.56 11.67
N LYS A 549 -3.81 -22.74 11.42
CA LYS A 549 -2.37 -23.01 11.57
C LYS A 549 -1.54 -22.23 10.54
N LEU A 550 -1.92 -22.28 9.27
CA LEU A 550 -1.12 -21.69 8.19
C LEU A 550 -1.18 -20.16 8.15
N ILE A 551 -2.31 -19.55 8.53
CA ILE A 551 -2.47 -18.09 8.59
C ILE A 551 -1.94 -17.47 9.89
N SER A 552 -1.79 -18.28 10.96
CA SER A 552 -1.66 -17.84 12.35
C SER A 552 -2.89 -17.04 12.83
N GLU A 553 -3.99 -17.76 13.10
CA GLU A 553 -5.24 -17.22 13.65
C GLU A 553 -4.98 -16.24 14.81
N ASN A 554 -5.39 -14.98 14.67
CA ASN A 554 -5.07 -13.89 15.59
C ASN A 554 -6.24 -12.89 15.70
N GLY A 555 -7.38 -13.38 16.19
CA GLY A 555 -8.64 -12.62 16.24
C GLY A 555 -8.99 -12.03 14.88
N LEU A 556 -9.41 -10.77 14.86
CA LEU A 556 -9.76 -10.06 13.62
C LEU A 556 -8.56 -9.74 12.70
N LYS A 557 -7.30 -9.91 13.13
CA LYS A 557 -6.13 -9.57 12.29
C LYS A 557 -5.79 -10.64 11.25
N ALA A 558 -6.02 -11.91 11.56
CA ALA A 558 -5.68 -13.02 10.67
C ALA A 558 -6.58 -14.22 10.96
N GLY A 559 -7.22 -14.80 9.94
CA GLY A 559 -8.21 -15.84 10.18
C GLY A 559 -8.97 -16.32 8.94
N ILE A 560 -10.05 -17.04 9.22
CA ILE A 560 -11.05 -17.50 8.25
C ILE A 560 -12.03 -16.34 7.98
N ALA A 561 -12.22 -15.95 6.73
CA ALA A 561 -13.04 -14.79 6.37
C ALA A 561 -14.54 -15.09 6.32
N PHE A 562 -14.88 -16.33 5.97
CA PHE A 562 -16.24 -16.86 5.99
C PHE A 562 -16.17 -18.40 6.12
N PRO A 563 -17.24 -19.07 6.59
CA PRO A 563 -17.22 -20.50 6.88
C PRO A 563 -17.04 -21.37 5.64
N THR A 564 -16.40 -22.54 5.83
CA THR A 564 -16.19 -23.54 4.79
C THR A 564 -17.51 -24.04 4.18
N GLY A 565 -17.84 -23.55 2.99
CA GLY A 565 -18.84 -24.13 2.12
C GLY A 565 -18.38 -25.51 1.63
N CYS A 566 -19.29 -26.47 1.69
CA CYS A 566 -19.10 -27.85 1.23
C CYS A 566 -20.36 -28.38 0.52
N SER A 567 -21.05 -27.48 -0.19
CA SER A 567 -22.39 -27.68 -0.78
C SER A 567 -22.47 -28.86 -1.75
N LEU A 568 -23.42 -29.78 -1.55
CA LEU A 568 -23.56 -31.01 -2.33
C LEU A 568 -24.65 -30.91 -3.42
N ASN A 569 -24.33 -31.43 -4.62
CA ASN A 569 -25.26 -31.69 -5.72
C ASN A 569 -26.07 -30.47 -6.17
N TRP A 570 -27.39 -30.44 -5.91
CA TRP A 570 -28.29 -29.34 -6.29
C TRP A 570 -28.15 -28.11 -5.38
N VAL A 571 -27.51 -28.27 -4.22
CA VAL A 571 -27.10 -27.15 -3.36
C VAL A 571 -25.89 -26.48 -4.02
N ALA A 572 -26.01 -25.20 -4.36
CA ALA A 572 -24.97 -24.41 -4.99
C ALA A 572 -23.99 -23.86 -3.93
N ALA A 573 -24.50 -23.02 -3.02
CA ALA A 573 -23.71 -22.21 -2.09
C ALA A 573 -24.32 -22.20 -0.66
N HIS A 574 -23.57 -21.63 0.29
CA HIS A 574 -23.96 -21.41 1.70
C HIS A 574 -24.35 -22.64 2.53
N TRP A 575 -23.95 -23.86 2.15
CA TRP A 575 -24.08 -25.04 3.02
C TRP A 575 -22.76 -25.43 3.67
N THR A 576 -22.77 -25.47 5.00
CA THR A 576 -21.75 -26.07 5.87
C THR A 576 -22.50 -26.84 6.98
N PRO A 577 -22.01 -27.99 7.46
CA PRO A 577 -22.69 -28.77 8.48
C PRO A 577 -22.84 -27.98 9.80
N ASN A 578 -23.99 -28.17 10.45
CA ASN A 578 -24.22 -27.76 11.83
C ASN A 578 -23.76 -28.86 12.81
N SER A 579 -23.55 -28.51 14.08
CA SER A 579 -23.17 -29.48 15.11
C SER A 579 -24.20 -30.62 15.24
N GLY A 580 -23.74 -31.86 15.05
CA GLY A 580 -24.58 -33.06 15.05
C GLY A 580 -25.01 -33.57 13.66
N ASP A 581 -24.62 -32.88 12.58
CA ASP A 581 -24.76 -33.39 11.21
C ASP A 581 -23.98 -34.71 11.02
N LYS A 582 -24.51 -35.59 10.18
CA LYS A 582 -23.98 -36.94 9.89
C LYS A 582 -23.90 -37.23 8.38
N THR A 583 -23.97 -36.18 7.56
CA THR A 583 -23.80 -36.28 6.12
C THR A 583 -22.39 -36.81 5.81
N VAL A 584 -22.31 -37.81 4.94
CA VAL A 584 -21.08 -38.45 4.49
C VAL A 584 -20.95 -38.19 3.00
N LEU A 585 -19.77 -37.76 2.55
CA LEU A 585 -19.47 -37.54 1.14
C LEU A 585 -19.54 -38.86 0.35
N GLN A 586 -20.30 -38.90 -0.75
CA GLN A 586 -20.46 -40.08 -1.61
C GLN A 586 -19.56 -40.01 -2.86
N TYR A 587 -19.49 -41.11 -3.62
CA TYR A 587 -18.73 -41.17 -4.87
C TYR A 587 -19.35 -40.32 -5.98
N ASP A 588 -20.67 -40.34 -6.09
CA ASP A 588 -21.44 -39.64 -7.12
C ASP A 588 -21.86 -38.21 -6.70
N ASP A 589 -21.32 -37.68 -5.60
CA ASP A 589 -21.57 -36.31 -5.14
C ASP A 589 -20.75 -35.28 -5.92
N VAL A 590 -21.37 -34.14 -6.22
CA VAL A 590 -20.72 -32.93 -6.76
C VAL A 590 -20.64 -31.87 -5.66
N MET A 591 -19.52 -31.85 -4.93
CA MET A 591 -19.25 -30.95 -3.81
C MET A 591 -18.59 -29.66 -4.30
N LYS A 592 -19.06 -28.50 -3.83
CA LYS A 592 -18.32 -27.23 -3.95
C LYS A 592 -17.55 -27.01 -2.65
N LEU A 593 -16.23 -26.90 -2.72
CA LEU A 593 -15.38 -26.47 -1.60
C LEU A 593 -15.01 -25.01 -1.80
N ASP A 594 -15.38 -24.22 -0.81
CA ASP A 594 -15.51 -22.76 -0.88
C ASP A 594 -15.13 -22.21 0.50
N PHE A 595 -14.05 -21.45 0.62
CA PHE A 595 -13.57 -21.01 1.94
C PHE A 595 -12.69 -19.75 1.91
N GLY A 596 -12.99 -18.79 2.79
CA GLY A 596 -12.29 -17.52 2.81
C GLY A 596 -11.10 -17.46 3.77
N THR A 597 -10.05 -16.74 3.38
CA THR A 597 -8.91 -16.40 4.25
C THR A 597 -8.71 -14.88 4.29
N HIS A 598 -8.20 -14.30 5.38
CA HIS A 598 -7.91 -12.86 5.42
C HIS A 598 -6.68 -12.49 6.27
N ILE A 599 -6.09 -11.34 5.93
CA ILE A 599 -5.14 -10.58 6.75
C ILE A 599 -5.62 -9.12 6.84
N ASP A 600 -5.77 -8.60 8.05
CA ASP A 600 -6.27 -7.24 8.39
C ASP A 600 -7.56 -6.84 7.63
N GLY A 601 -8.44 -7.82 7.41
CA GLY A 601 -9.71 -7.65 6.70
C GLY A 601 -9.61 -7.71 5.18
N HIS A 602 -8.42 -7.82 4.60
CA HIS A 602 -8.26 -8.09 3.16
C HIS A 602 -8.51 -9.58 2.89
N ILE A 603 -9.70 -9.87 2.34
CA ILE A 603 -10.20 -11.21 2.12
C ILE A 603 -9.69 -11.76 0.79
N VAL A 604 -9.38 -13.07 0.78
CA VAL A 604 -9.37 -13.90 -0.43
C VAL A 604 -10.58 -14.80 -0.39
N ASP A 605 -11.41 -14.62 -1.41
CA ASP A 605 -12.51 -15.46 -1.83
C ASP A 605 -12.08 -16.36 -3.02
N CYS A 606 -12.40 -17.66 -2.96
CA CYS A 606 -11.90 -18.65 -3.91
C CYS A 606 -12.51 -20.05 -3.66
N ALA A 607 -13.12 -20.63 -4.69
CA ALA A 607 -13.87 -21.87 -4.61
C ALA A 607 -13.58 -22.82 -5.79
N PHE A 608 -13.78 -24.12 -5.57
CA PHE A 608 -13.62 -25.16 -6.58
C PHE A 608 -14.54 -26.35 -6.35
N THR A 609 -14.91 -27.02 -7.43
CA THR A 609 -15.72 -28.25 -7.35
C THR A 609 -14.85 -29.50 -7.21
N VAL A 610 -15.31 -30.44 -6.39
CA VAL A 610 -14.80 -31.81 -6.25
C VAL A 610 -15.90 -32.78 -6.66
N ALA A 611 -15.55 -33.72 -7.54
CA ALA A 611 -16.34 -34.88 -7.90
C ALA A 611 -15.40 -36.08 -8.11
N PHE A 612 -15.83 -37.29 -7.80
CA PHE A 612 -15.00 -38.51 -7.94
C PHE A 612 -15.42 -39.39 -9.12
N ASN A 613 -16.64 -39.20 -9.63
CA ASN A 613 -17.13 -39.82 -10.85
C ASN A 613 -16.82 -38.92 -12.06
N PRO A 614 -15.97 -39.35 -13.03
CA PRO A 614 -15.58 -38.54 -14.18
C PRO A 614 -16.74 -38.10 -15.09
N MET A 615 -17.94 -38.67 -14.93
CA MET A 615 -19.15 -38.20 -15.63
C MET A 615 -19.46 -36.70 -15.40
N TYR A 616 -18.95 -36.13 -14.30
CA TYR A 616 -19.14 -34.72 -13.98
C TYR A 616 -18.01 -33.82 -14.52
N ASP A 617 -16.90 -34.36 -15.03
CA ASP A 617 -15.76 -33.55 -15.53
C ASP A 617 -16.17 -32.50 -16.58
N PRO A 618 -17.10 -32.76 -17.52
CA PRO A 618 -17.62 -31.73 -18.43
C PRO A 618 -18.38 -30.59 -17.73
N LEU A 619 -19.11 -30.89 -16.64
CA LEU A 619 -19.82 -29.89 -15.83
C LEU A 619 -18.85 -29.07 -14.97
N LEU A 620 -17.74 -29.67 -14.52
CA LEU A 620 -16.66 -28.94 -13.86
C LEU A 620 -15.91 -28.03 -14.87
N ALA A 621 -15.65 -28.54 -16.08
CA ALA A 621 -15.01 -27.77 -17.14
C ALA A 621 -15.85 -26.54 -17.54
N ALA A 622 -17.16 -26.70 -17.75
CA ALA A 622 -18.06 -25.60 -18.11
C ALA A 622 -17.93 -24.39 -17.16
N SER A 623 -18.09 -24.63 -15.84
CA SER A 623 -17.97 -23.57 -14.83
C SER A 623 -16.54 -23.03 -14.71
N ARG A 624 -15.51 -23.86 -14.89
CA ARG A 624 -14.11 -23.38 -14.84
C ARG A 624 -13.80 -22.43 -16.00
N GLU A 625 -14.11 -22.82 -17.24
CA GLU A 625 -13.83 -21.98 -18.42
C GLU A 625 -14.73 -20.74 -18.48
N ALA A 626 -15.97 -20.83 -17.98
CA ALA A 626 -16.83 -19.65 -17.78
C ALA A 626 -16.25 -18.68 -16.74
N THR A 627 -15.70 -19.20 -15.62
CA THR A 627 -15.01 -18.40 -14.60
C THR A 627 -13.76 -17.73 -15.15
N TYR A 628 -12.90 -18.47 -15.86
CA TYR A 628 -11.73 -17.88 -16.54
C TYR A 628 -12.12 -16.86 -17.61
N THR A 629 -13.28 -17.02 -18.26
CA THR A 629 -13.83 -16.01 -19.18
C THR A 629 -14.24 -14.75 -18.44
N GLY A 630 -14.97 -14.87 -17.32
CA GLY A 630 -15.27 -13.75 -16.44
C GLY A 630 -14.02 -13.00 -15.97
N ILE A 631 -13.00 -13.75 -15.51
CA ILE A 631 -11.70 -13.19 -15.09
C ILE A 631 -11.00 -12.51 -16.25
N LYS A 632 -11.00 -13.09 -17.45
CA LYS A 632 -10.35 -12.56 -18.68
C LYS A 632 -10.97 -11.24 -19.13
N GLU A 633 -12.29 -11.12 -19.11
CA GLU A 633 -13.01 -9.90 -19.51
C GLU A 633 -13.08 -8.83 -18.40
N ALA A 634 -12.98 -9.21 -17.12
CA ALA A 634 -12.92 -8.25 -16.01
C ALA A 634 -11.73 -7.27 -16.11
N GLY A 635 -11.93 -6.02 -15.72
CA GLY A 635 -10.90 -4.98 -15.75
C GLY A 635 -11.45 -3.59 -15.46
N ILE A 636 -10.59 -2.63 -15.16
CA ILE A 636 -10.99 -1.23 -14.95
C ILE A 636 -11.73 -0.72 -16.19
N ASP A 637 -12.80 0.05 -15.96
CA ASP A 637 -13.72 0.59 -16.96
C ASP A 637 -14.65 -0.42 -17.66
N VAL A 638 -14.56 -1.72 -17.38
CA VAL A 638 -15.47 -2.74 -17.93
C VAL A 638 -16.83 -2.70 -17.23
N ARG A 639 -17.92 -2.85 -17.99
CA ARG A 639 -19.29 -2.91 -17.43
C ARG A 639 -19.60 -4.32 -16.94
N LEU A 640 -20.22 -4.42 -15.76
CA LEU A 640 -20.56 -5.70 -15.14
C LEU A 640 -21.49 -6.56 -16.03
N CYS A 641 -22.47 -5.94 -16.72
CA CYS A 641 -23.35 -6.63 -17.67
C CYS A 641 -22.63 -7.33 -18.84
N ASP A 642 -21.47 -6.82 -19.27
CA ASP A 642 -20.73 -7.37 -20.42
C ASP A 642 -19.98 -8.65 -20.00
N ILE A 643 -19.42 -8.64 -18.79
CA ILE A 643 -18.78 -9.80 -18.16
C ILE A 643 -19.80 -10.94 -18.01
N GLY A 644 -21.00 -10.64 -17.52
CA GLY A 644 -22.07 -11.64 -17.39
C GLY A 644 -22.60 -12.18 -18.71
N ALA A 645 -22.57 -11.40 -19.78
CA ALA A 645 -22.89 -11.88 -21.11
C ALA A 645 -21.84 -12.87 -21.63
N ALA A 646 -20.54 -12.56 -21.49
CA ALA A 646 -19.45 -13.43 -21.89
C ALA A 646 -19.37 -14.73 -21.06
N ILE A 647 -19.61 -14.64 -19.74
CA ILE A 647 -19.74 -15.81 -18.86
C ILE A 647 -20.86 -16.73 -19.34
N GLN A 648 -22.03 -16.18 -19.67
CA GLN A 648 -23.17 -16.99 -20.14
C GLN A 648 -22.91 -17.63 -21.50
N GLU A 649 -22.29 -16.91 -22.44
CA GLU A 649 -21.97 -17.45 -23.77
C GLU A 649 -21.07 -18.69 -23.66
N VAL A 650 -20.06 -18.65 -22.79
CA VAL A 650 -19.18 -19.80 -22.56
C VAL A 650 -19.89 -20.89 -21.77
N MET A 651 -20.58 -20.57 -20.66
CA MET A 651 -21.29 -21.55 -19.83
C MET A 651 -22.35 -22.33 -20.62
N GLU A 652 -23.20 -21.64 -21.37
CA GLU A 652 -24.31 -22.24 -22.14
C GLU A 652 -23.86 -22.85 -23.48
N SER A 653 -22.56 -22.80 -23.82
CA SER A 653 -21.99 -23.57 -24.93
C SER A 653 -21.71 -25.05 -24.60
N TYR A 654 -21.76 -25.43 -23.31
CA TYR A 654 -21.53 -26.81 -22.87
C TYR A 654 -22.82 -27.60 -22.74
N GLU A 655 -22.78 -28.84 -23.21
CA GLU A 655 -23.73 -29.91 -22.85
C GLU A 655 -22.99 -31.04 -22.13
N VAL A 656 -23.70 -31.75 -21.24
CA VAL A 656 -23.13 -32.81 -20.40
C VAL A 656 -24.06 -34.02 -20.37
N GLU A 657 -23.51 -35.24 -20.49
CA GLU A 657 -24.27 -36.47 -20.33
C GLU A 657 -24.09 -37.03 -18.91
N ILE A 658 -25.20 -37.11 -18.16
CA ILE A 658 -25.22 -37.63 -16.79
C ILE A 658 -26.28 -38.74 -16.73
N ASN A 659 -25.86 -39.96 -16.41
CA ASN A 659 -26.70 -41.15 -16.30
C ASN A 659 -27.55 -41.44 -17.57
N GLY A 660 -26.93 -41.39 -18.75
CA GLY A 660 -27.60 -41.67 -20.03
C GLY A 660 -28.52 -40.55 -20.52
N LYS A 661 -28.41 -39.34 -19.95
CA LYS A 661 -29.23 -38.18 -20.28
C LYS A 661 -28.37 -36.94 -20.50
N VAL A 662 -28.55 -36.30 -21.65
CA VAL A 662 -27.90 -35.02 -21.98
C VAL A 662 -28.64 -33.85 -21.32
N PHE A 663 -27.86 -32.89 -20.81
CA PHE A 663 -28.33 -31.62 -20.25
C PHE A 663 -27.50 -30.47 -20.83
N PRO A 664 -28.11 -29.38 -21.34
CA PRO A 664 -27.38 -28.13 -21.52
C PRO A 664 -27.05 -27.54 -20.14
N VAL A 665 -25.81 -27.07 -19.96
CA VAL A 665 -25.38 -26.36 -18.75
C VAL A 665 -26.00 -24.95 -18.76
N LYS A 666 -26.39 -24.45 -17.58
CA LYS A 666 -27.01 -23.14 -17.43
C LYS A 666 -26.35 -22.37 -16.29
N SER A 667 -26.03 -21.10 -16.51
CA SER A 667 -25.70 -20.19 -15.42
C SER A 667 -26.84 -20.10 -14.41
N ILE A 668 -26.52 -20.12 -13.11
CA ILE A 668 -27.52 -19.84 -12.06
C ILE A 668 -27.79 -18.33 -12.02
N ARG A 669 -28.85 -17.89 -12.70
CA ARG A 669 -29.14 -16.47 -12.99
C ARG A 669 -29.45 -15.55 -11.80
N ASN A 670 -29.40 -16.08 -10.58
CA ASN A 670 -29.56 -15.34 -9.33
C ASN A 670 -28.45 -15.70 -8.31
N LEU A 671 -27.30 -16.12 -8.81
CA LEU A 671 -26.01 -16.06 -8.13
C LEU A 671 -25.10 -15.12 -8.93
N ASN A 672 -24.12 -14.52 -8.26
CA ASN A 672 -23.39 -13.35 -8.73
C ASN A 672 -22.08 -13.23 -7.96
N GLY A 673 -20.94 -13.16 -8.66
CA GLY A 673 -19.71 -12.67 -8.04
C GLY A 673 -19.87 -11.23 -7.53
N HIS A 674 -18.90 -10.71 -6.79
CA HIS A 674 -19.07 -9.46 -6.05
C HIS A 674 -17.77 -8.69 -5.85
N SER A 675 -17.89 -7.37 -5.67
CA SER A 675 -16.81 -6.57 -5.12
C SER A 675 -16.53 -6.98 -3.66
N ILE A 676 -15.26 -7.04 -3.26
CA ILE A 676 -14.79 -7.34 -1.90
C ILE A 676 -14.21 -6.07 -1.26
N GLY A 677 -14.47 -5.87 0.03
CA GLY A 677 -13.97 -4.74 0.83
C GLY A 677 -13.35 -5.18 2.16
N PRO A 678 -12.65 -4.28 2.88
CA PRO A 678 -12.04 -4.61 4.17
C PRO A 678 -13.08 -5.08 5.20
N TYR A 679 -12.97 -6.32 5.65
CA TYR A 679 -13.96 -7.01 6.51
C TYR A 679 -15.38 -7.09 5.93
N GLN A 680 -15.54 -6.95 4.61
CA GLN A 680 -16.82 -6.90 3.92
C GLN A 680 -16.79 -7.78 2.67
N ILE A 681 -17.32 -9.00 2.77
CA ILE A 681 -17.30 -9.97 1.67
C ILE A 681 -18.07 -9.43 0.45
N HIS A 682 -19.27 -8.87 0.67
CA HIS A 682 -20.09 -8.23 -0.35
C HIS A 682 -20.03 -6.69 -0.21
N ALA A 683 -19.16 -6.03 -0.97
CA ALA A 683 -18.93 -4.58 -0.92
C ALA A 683 -19.89 -3.73 -1.80
N GLY A 684 -20.97 -4.32 -2.30
CA GLY A 684 -22.10 -3.61 -2.91
C GLY A 684 -22.24 -3.68 -4.43
N LYS A 685 -21.19 -4.01 -5.19
CA LYS A 685 -21.29 -4.31 -6.63
C LYS A 685 -21.40 -5.81 -6.86
N SER A 686 -22.28 -6.22 -7.78
CA SER A 686 -22.49 -7.63 -8.16
C SER A 686 -22.13 -7.86 -9.63
N VAL A 687 -21.24 -8.82 -9.87
CA VAL A 687 -20.84 -9.34 -11.18
C VAL A 687 -21.89 -10.35 -11.63
N PRO A 688 -22.69 -10.10 -12.69
CA PRO A 688 -23.62 -11.08 -13.21
C PRO A 688 -22.90 -12.22 -13.91
N ILE A 689 -23.53 -13.41 -13.90
CA ILE A 689 -23.11 -14.59 -14.68
C ILE A 689 -24.08 -14.93 -15.82
N VAL A 690 -24.97 -13.97 -16.13
CA VAL A 690 -25.95 -13.98 -17.22
C VAL A 690 -25.97 -12.62 -17.92
N LYS A 691 -26.34 -12.58 -19.21
CA LYS A 691 -26.49 -11.31 -19.96
C LYS A 691 -27.62 -10.45 -19.38
N GLY A 692 -27.38 -9.14 -19.35
CA GLY A 692 -28.24 -8.17 -18.66
C GLY A 692 -27.62 -7.73 -17.33
N GLY A 693 -28.44 -7.22 -16.42
CA GLY A 693 -27.95 -6.55 -15.22
C GLY A 693 -27.53 -5.09 -15.50
N GLU A 694 -26.75 -4.52 -14.59
CA GLU A 694 -26.40 -3.10 -14.62
C GLU A 694 -25.22 -2.78 -15.53
N GLN A 695 -25.22 -1.56 -16.08
CA GLN A 695 -24.06 -0.99 -16.80
C GLN A 695 -23.02 -0.35 -15.85
N THR A 696 -23.17 -0.55 -14.55
CA THR A 696 -22.20 -0.23 -13.50
C THR A 696 -20.83 -0.81 -13.86
N LYS A 697 -19.76 -0.05 -13.59
CA LYS A 697 -18.39 -0.38 -14.01
C LYS A 697 -17.53 -0.90 -12.85
N MET A 698 -16.53 -1.70 -13.21
CA MET A 698 -15.36 -1.99 -12.40
C MET A 698 -14.40 -0.79 -12.38
N GLU A 699 -13.84 -0.47 -11.22
CA GLU A 699 -13.01 0.72 -10.97
C GLU A 699 -11.59 0.36 -10.48
N GLU A 700 -10.71 1.36 -10.44
CA GLU A 700 -9.30 1.20 -10.02
C GLU A 700 -9.19 0.96 -8.51
N GLY A 701 -8.40 -0.05 -8.12
CA GLY A 701 -8.19 -0.44 -6.73
C GLY A 701 -9.24 -1.40 -6.16
N GLU A 702 -10.33 -1.68 -6.90
CA GLU A 702 -11.36 -2.63 -6.45
C GLU A 702 -10.86 -4.08 -6.46
N PHE A 703 -11.34 -4.85 -5.49
CA PHE A 703 -11.15 -6.30 -5.39
C PHE A 703 -12.46 -6.98 -5.79
N TYR A 704 -12.42 -8.11 -6.49
CA TYR A 704 -13.62 -8.84 -6.91
C TYR A 704 -13.48 -10.36 -6.74
N ALA A 705 -14.48 -10.98 -6.12
CA ALA A 705 -14.86 -12.37 -6.34
C ALA A 705 -15.39 -12.51 -7.77
N ILE A 706 -14.69 -13.30 -8.61
CA ILE A 706 -15.22 -13.75 -9.90
C ILE A 706 -15.52 -15.24 -9.78
N GLU A 707 -16.76 -15.53 -9.41
CA GLU A 707 -17.33 -16.88 -9.33
C GLU A 707 -18.35 -17.13 -10.46
N THR A 708 -18.51 -18.40 -10.86
CA THR A 708 -19.62 -18.81 -11.74
C THR A 708 -20.19 -20.17 -11.36
N PHE A 709 -21.51 -20.34 -11.53
CA PHE A 709 -22.24 -21.56 -11.19
C PHE A 709 -22.94 -22.16 -12.41
N GLY A 710 -22.48 -23.34 -12.84
CA GLY A 710 -23.11 -24.14 -13.88
C GLY A 710 -24.06 -25.18 -13.28
N SER A 711 -25.33 -25.18 -13.74
CA SER A 711 -26.39 -26.07 -13.26
C SER A 711 -27.03 -26.87 -14.39
N THR A 712 -27.30 -28.15 -14.14
CA THR A 712 -28.15 -28.99 -15.03
C THR A 712 -29.65 -28.82 -14.76
N GLY A 713 -30.03 -28.06 -13.72
CA GLY A 713 -31.39 -27.85 -13.24
C GLY A 713 -32.14 -26.73 -13.96
N LYS A 714 -32.72 -25.80 -13.18
CA LYS A 714 -33.45 -24.62 -13.68
C LYS A 714 -32.56 -23.39 -13.87
N GLY A 715 -31.30 -23.44 -13.45
CA GLY A 715 -30.40 -22.29 -13.44
C GLY A 715 -30.93 -21.18 -12.53
N LEU A 716 -31.53 -21.56 -11.40
CA LEU A 716 -32.16 -20.65 -10.43
C LEU A 716 -32.17 -21.30 -9.05
N VAL A 717 -31.52 -20.68 -8.07
CA VAL A 717 -31.51 -21.15 -6.68
C VAL A 717 -32.63 -20.53 -5.85
N ARG A 718 -32.97 -21.22 -4.75
CA ARG A 718 -33.86 -20.77 -3.68
C ARG A 718 -33.27 -21.16 -2.33
N GLU A 719 -33.65 -20.45 -1.28
CA GLU A 719 -33.36 -20.82 0.10
C GLU A 719 -34.05 -22.15 0.44
N ASP A 720 -33.30 -23.13 0.97
CA ASP A 720 -33.79 -24.43 1.44
C ASP A 720 -32.83 -24.98 2.52
N LEU A 721 -33.18 -26.12 3.14
CA LEU A 721 -32.42 -26.78 4.21
C LEU A 721 -32.25 -25.91 5.47
N GLU A 722 -31.39 -26.35 6.41
CA GLU A 722 -31.13 -25.58 7.63
C GLU A 722 -30.05 -24.51 7.42
N CYS A 723 -30.38 -23.25 7.76
CA CYS A 723 -29.42 -22.15 7.77
C CYS A 723 -28.27 -22.39 8.77
N SER A 724 -27.04 -22.45 8.25
CA SER A 724 -25.81 -22.57 9.06
C SER A 724 -24.91 -21.34 9.01
N HIS A 725 -24.96 -20.53 7.94
CA HIS A 725 -24.18 -19.30 7.79
C HIS A 725 -24.94 -18.06 8.29
N TYR A 726 -24.20 -17.13 8.88
CA TYR A 726 -24.69 -15.86 9.42
C TYR A 726 -23.60 -14.79 9.26
N MET A 727 -23.97 -13.54 9.06
CA MET A 727 -23.02 -12.41 9.03
C MET A 727 -23.66 -11.20 9.68
N LYS A 728 -22.89 -10.35 10.37
CA LYS A 728 -23.41 -9.07 10.86
C LYS A 728 -23.66 -8.14 9.67
N ASN A 729 -24.80 -7.46 9.61
CA ASN A 729 -25.05 -6.45 8.58
C ASN A 729 -24.03 -5.30 8.76
N PHE A 730 -23.31 -4.96 7.69
CA PHE A 730 -22.16 -4.06 7.74
C PHE A 730 -22.55 -2.68 8.27
N ASP A 731 -23.59 -2.08 7.69
CA ASP A 731 -24.14 -0.78 8.06
C ASP A 731 -25.09 -0.81 9.29
N ALA A 732 -25.10 -1.90 10.06
CA ALA A 732 -25.99 -2.04 11.21
C ALA A 732 -25.58 -1.10 12.37
N GLY A 733 -26.28 0.04 12.46
CA GLY A 733 -26.20 0.96 13.59
C GLY A 733 -26.64 0.34 14.93
N HIS A 734 -26.51 1.11 16.02
CA HIS A 734 -26.83 0.60 17.35
C HIS A 734 -28.32 0.32 17.54
N VAL A 735 -28.70 -0.96 17.64
CA VAL A 735 -30.07 -1.40 17.95
C VAL A 735 -30.18 -1.81 19.44
N PRO A 736 -31.06 -1.19 20.24
CA PRO A 736 -31.17 -1.45 21.68
C PRO A 736 -31.88 -2.78 22.00
N LEU A 737 -31.11 -3.87 22.02
CA LEU A 737 -31.58 -5.20 22.38
C LEU A 737 -32.15 -5.27 23.80
N ARG A 738 -33.27 -6.01 23.98
CA ARG A 738 -33.89 -6.25 25.29
C ARG A 738 -33.41 -7.52 25.98
N LEU A 739 -33.13 -8.61 25.25
CA LEU A 739 -32.70 -9.89 25.83
C LEU A 739 -31.21 -9.86 26.22
N PRO A 740 -30.83 -10.17 27.48
CA PRO A 740 -29.43 -10.20 27.91
C PRO A 740 -28.57 -11.19 27.10
N ARG A 741 -29.09 -12.38 26.78
CA ARG A 741 -28.36 -13.39 25.98
C ARG A 741 -28.11 -12.93 24.53
N ALA A 742 -28.97 -12.06 23.97
CA ALA A 742 -28.73 -11.45 22.66
C ALA A 742 -27.64 -10.37 22.73
N LYS A 743 -27.60 -9.56 23.81
CA LYS A 743 -26.49 -8.62 24.04
C LYS A 743 -25.15 -9.34 24.18
N GLN A 744 -25.12 -10.43 24.96
CA GLN A 744 -23.94 -11.27 25.13
C GLN A 744 -23.47 -11.83 23.77
N LEU A 745 -24.36 -12.51 23.04
CA LEU A 745 -24.03 -13.09 21.74
C LEU A 745 -23.56 -12.04 20.72
N LEU A 746 -24.14 -10.84 20.71
CA LEU A 746 -23.68 -9.75 19.84
C LEU A 746 -22.28 -9.24 20.23
N ALA A 747 -21.95 -9.19 21.52
CA ALA A 747 -20.59 -8.90 21.96
C ALA A 747 -19.61 -10.01 21.52
N THR A 748 -20.01 -11.29 21.67
CA THR A 748 -19.24 -12.44 21.17
C THR A 748 -18.99 -12.33 19.65
N ILE A 749 -20.02 -12.01 18.85
CA ILE A 749 -19.91 -11.81 17.39
C ILE A 749 -18.99 -10.64 17.06
N ASN A 750 -19.19 -9.47 17.67
CA ASN A 750 -18.34 -8.29 17.42
C ASN A 750 -16.86 -8.58 17.72
N ASN A 751 -16.56 -9.32 18.80
CA ASN A 751 -15.19 -9.59 19.24
C ASN A 751 -14.47 -10.66 18.41
N ASN A 752 -15.19 -11.65 17.85
CA ASN A 752 -14.59 -12.78 17.14
C ASN A 752 -14.68 -12.67 15.61
N PHE A 753 -15.73 -12.04 15.08
CA PHE A 753 -16.02 -11.97 13.64
C PHE A 753 -16.21 -10.54 13.12
N SER A 754 -16.66 -9.61 13.98
CA SER A 754 -17.06 -8.24 13.59
C SER A 754 -18.13 -8.25 12.49
N THR A 755 -17.74 -8.00 11.24
CA THR A 755 -18.59 -8.04 10.03
C THR A 755 -18.27 -9.19 9.08
N LEU A 756 -17.30 -10.04 9.42
CA LEU A 756 -17.04 -11.31 8.72
C LEU A 756 -18.17 -12.32 8.96
N ALA A 757 -18.33 -13.26 8.03
CA ALA A 757 -19.33 -14.32 8.17
C ALA A 757 -18.85 -15.43 9.12
N PHE A 758 -19.79 -16.04 9.83
CA PHE A 758 -19.56 -17.12 10.78
C PHE A 758 -20.65 -18.19 10.66
N CYS A 759 -20.38 -19.39 11.18
CA CYS A 759 -21.38 -20.45 11.26
C CYS A 759 -21.61 -20.91 12.69
N ARG A 760 -22.64 -21.74 12.89
CA ARG A 760 -22.98 -22.30 14.20
C ARG A 760 -21.81 -23.04 14.86
N ARG A 761 -21.06 -23.86 14.09
CA ARG A 761 -19.85 -24.54 14.59
C ARG A 761 -18.80 -23.58 15.15
N TYR A 762 -18.73 -22.33 14.68
CA TYR A 762 -17.75 -21.35 15.19
C TYR A 762 -18.20 -20.76 16.52
N LEU A 763 -19.51 -20.59 16.73
CA LEU A 763 -20.09 -20.27 18.04
C LEU A 763 -19.88 -21.44 19.02
N ASP A 764 -20.09 -22.67 18.56
CA ASP A 764 -19.87 -23.88 19.38
C ASP A 764 -18.37 -24.00 19.79
N ARG A 765 -17.43 -23.78 18.85
CA ARG A 765 -15.96 -23.80 19.09
C ARG A 765 -15.51 -22.81 20.17
N ILE A 766 -16.09 -21.61 20.21
CA ILE A 766 -15.77 -20.58 21.22
C ILE A 766 -16.58 -20.75 22.53
N GLY A 767 -17.33 -21.84 22.68
CA GLY A 767 -18.02 -22.20 23.92
C GLY A 767 -19.40 -21.54 24.12
N GLU A 768 -19.95 -20.87 23.10
CA GLU A 768 -21.34 -20.42 23.17
C GLU A 768 -22.28 -21.63 23.15
N THR A 769 -23.31 -21.61 23.99
CA THR A 769 -24.29 -22.71 24.10
C THR A 769 -25.71 -22.15 24.13
N LYS A 770 -26.69 -22.94 23.67
CA LYS A 770 -28.13 -22.56 23.72
C LYS A 770 -28.41 -21.16 23.13
N TYR A 771 -27.65 -20.75 22.12
CA TYR A 771 -27.65 -19.40 21.56
C TYR A 771 -28.70 -19.19 20.47
N LEU A 772 -29.29 -20.25 19.89
CA LEU A 772 -30.17 -20.17 18.72
C LEU A 772 -31.32 -19.14 18.86
N MET A 773 -31.96 -19.03 20.03
CA MET A 773 -33.01 -18.03 20.28
C MET A 773 -32.46 -16.60 20.35
N ALA A 774 -31.24 -16.43 20.87
CA ALA A 774 -30.54 -15.14 20.88
C ALA A 774 -30.08 -14.76 19.47
N LEU A 775 -29.55 -15.71 18.69
CA LEU A 775 -29.16 -15.52 17.29
C LEU A 775 -30.38 -15.12 16.44
N LYS A 776 -31.51 -15.83 16.58
CA LYS A 776 -32.78 -15.45 15.94
C LYS A 776 -33.19 -14.02 16.32
N ASN A 777 -33.03 -13.60 17.58
CA ASN A 777 -33.32 -12.22 17.99
C ASN A 777 -32.39 -11.18 17.35
N LEU A 778 -31.14 -11.53 17.01
CA LEU A 778 -30.26 -10.65 16.24
C LEU A 778 -30.69 -10.55 14.76
N CYS A 779 -31.22 -11.64 14.20
CA CYS A 779 -31.81 -11.65 12.86
C CYS A 779 -33.13 -10.88 12.78
N ASP A 780 -34.05 -11.14 13.71
CA ASP A 780 -35.34 -10.44 13.83
C ASP A 780 -35.16 -8.92 14.05
N ALA A 781 -34.01 -8.51 14.60
CA ALA A 781 -33.62 -7.12 14.81
C ALA A 781 -32.81 -6.49 13.66
N GLY A 782 -32.54 -7.24 12.57
CA GLY A 782 -31.77 -6.77 11.41
C GLY A 782 -30.25 -6.57 11.65
N ILE A 783 -29.73 -6.97 12.81
CA ILE A 783 -28.32 -6.80 13.19
C ILE A 783 -27.45 -7.89 12.52
N VAL A 784 -27.99 -9.10 12.39
CA VAL A 784 -27.34 -10.25 11.77
C VAL A 784 -28.21 -10.75 10.63
N GLN A 785 -27.62 -10.92 9.46
CA GLN A 785 -28.28 -11.51 8.29
C GLN A 785 -28.06 -13.04 8.31
N PRO A 786 -29.11 -13.87 8.24
CA PRO A 786 -28.97 -15.30 7.96
C PRO A 786 -28.66 -15.52 6.48
N TYR A 787 -27.78 -16.47 6.17
CA TYR A 787 -27.48 -16.90 4.80
C TYR A 787 -27.80 -18.40 4.68
N PRO A 788 -29.05 -18.75 4.34
CA PRO A 788 -29.43 -20.16 4.16
C PRO A 788 -28.83 -20.77 2.89
N PRO A 789 -28.69 -22.11 2.84
CA PRO A 789 -28.25 -22.84 1.65
C PRO A 789 -29.08 -22.50 0.41
N LEU A 790 -28.39 -22.30 -0.71
CA LEU A 790 -28.99 -21.87 -1.98
C LEU A 790 -29.07 -23.05 -2.96
N CYS A 791 -30.29 -23.49 -3.25
CA CYS A 791 -30.61 -24.77 -3.90
C CYS A 791 -31.35 -24.61 -5.23
N ASP A 792 -30.85 -25.23 -6.31
CA ASP A 792 -31.63 -25.50 -7.52
C ASP A 792 -32.53 -26.73 -7.28
N VAL A 793 -33.23 -27.25 -8.29
CA VAL A 793 -34.16 -28.37 -8.15
C VAL A 793 -33.48 -29.66 -7.72
N LYS A 794 -33.98 -30.28 -6.64
CA LYS A 794 -33.48 -31.56 -6.14
C LYS A 794 -33.36 -32.61 -7.26
N GLY A 795 -32.16 -33.17 -7.42
CA GLY A 795 -31.81 -34.09 -8.49
C GLY A 795 -31.12 -33.45 -9.71
N SER A 796 -30.87 -32.13 -9.71
CA SER A 796 -29.84 -31.52 -10.55
C SER A 796 -28.47 -31.54 -9.88
N TYR A 797 -27.46 -31.14 -10.64
CA TYR A 797 -26.08 -30.99 -10.20
C TYR A 797 -25.60 -29.58 -10.50
N VAL A 798 -24.85 -29.00 -9.57
CA VAL A 798 -24.24 -27.68 -9.67
C VAL A 798 -22.73 -27.79 -9.43
N SER A 799 -21.93 -27.12 -10.26
CA SER A 799 -20.49 -26.87 -10.07
C SER A 799 -20.22 -25.36 -9.92
N GLN A 800 -19.19 -25.00 -9.15
CA GLN A 800 -18.66 -23.65 -8.93
C GLN A 800 -17.15 -23.65 -9.19
N TYR A 801 -16.64 -22.54 -9.72
CA TYR A 801 -15.23 -22.18 -9.70
C TYR A 801 -15.11 -20.68 -9.46
N GLU A 802 -14.02 -20.25 -8.82
CA GLU A 802 -13.86 -18.84 -8.45
C GLU A 802 -12.41 -18.40 -8.21
N HIS A 803 -12.13 -17.12 -8.51
CA HIS A 803 -10.98 -16.41 -7.93
C HIS A 803 -11.30 -14.97 -7.53
N THR A 804 -10.75 -14.54 -6.38
CA THR A 804 -10.41 -13.13 -6.12
C THR A 804 -9.44 -12.58 -7.18
N ILE A 805 -9.82 -11.45 -7.76
CA ILE A 805 -8.95 -10.60 -8.59
C ILE A 805 -8.75 -9.22 -7.95
N LEU A 806 -7.60 -8.60 -8.22
CA LEU A 806 -7.24 -7.25 -7.80
C LEU A 806 -7.13 -6.35 -9.05
N LEU A 807 -7.89 -5.26 -9.11
CA LEU A 807 -7.81 -4.27 -10.19
C LEU A 807 -6.77 -3.20 -9.87
N ARG A 808 -5.51 -3.62 -9.80
CA ARG A 808 -4.37 -2.76 -9.42
C ARG A 808 -4.17 -1.62 -10.45
N PRO A 809 -3.58 -0.47 -10.06
CA PRO A 809 -3.36 0.68 -10.94
C PRO A 809 -2.67 0.35 -12.27
N THR A 810 -1.69 -0.55 -12.27
CA THR A 810 -0.87 -0.90 -13.45
C THR A 810 -1.27 -2.19 -14.18
N CYS A 811 -1.93 -3.13 -13.49
CA CYS A 811 -2.28 -4.45 -14.02
C CYS A 811 -3.48 -5.07 -13.27
N LYS A 812 -3.98 -6.21 -13.76
CA LYS A 812 -4.93 -7.07 -13.02
C LYS A 812 -4.17 -8.25 -12.43
N GLU A 813 -4.40 -8.58 -11.16
CA GLU A 813 -3.78 -9.74 -10.51
C GLU A 813 -4.85 -10.74 -10.07
N VAL A 814 -4.77 -11.97 -10.56
CA VAL A 814 -5.60 -13.10 -10.09
C VAL A 814 -4.90 -13.68 -8.86
N VAL A 815 -5.07 -13.02 -7.71
CA VAL A 815 -4.23 -13.23 -6.52
C VAL A 815 -4.32 -14.66 -5.97
N SER A 816 -5.50 -15.29 -6.09
CA SER A 816 -5.76 -16.67 -5.63
C SER A 816 -5.48 -17.76 -6.67
N LYS A 817 -4.94 -17.42 -7.85
CA LYS A 817 -4.48 -18.39 -8.86
C LYS A 817 -3.42 -19.32 -8.26
N GLY A 818 -3.43 -20.61 -8.63
CA GLY A 818 -2.43 -21.60 -8.22
C GLY A 818 -1.95 -22.48 -9.37
N ASP A 819 -1.31 -23.60 -9.04
CA ASP A 819 -0.94 -24.65 -10.01
C ASP A 819 -2.04 -25.70 -10.22
N ASP A 820 -3.18 -25.54 -9.54
CA ASP A 820 -4.28 -26.51 -9.48
C ASP A 820 -5.61 -25.98 -10.05
N TYR A 821 -5.79 -24.65 -10.09
CA TYR A 821 -6.69 -23.86 -10.94
C TYR A 821 -6.35 -22.36 -10.84
#